data_AF-A0A8E1WD76-F1
#
_entry.id   AF-A0A8E1WD76-F1
#
_cell.length_a   1.000
_cell.length_b   1.000
_cell.length_c   1.000
_cell.angle_alpha   90.00
_cell.angle_beta   90.00
_cell.angle_gamma   90.00
#
_symmetry.space_group_name_H-M   'P 1'
#
loop_
_entity.id
_entity.type
_entity.pdbx_description
1 polymer ?
#
loop_
_entity_poly.entity_id
_entity_poly.type
_entity_poly.pdbx_seq_one_letter_code
_entity_poly.pdbx_strand_id
1 'polypeptide(L)'
;MIRKFLQDRRGSYAILTVAAMVPIMGGLALAIDYSEMSRQREITRNALDAAGIATARRIIEGATDDQLKAYANDFFKANLGPVKPSNTTLVVTLPNNNSGGGTLKLEANLKYDPYFVPAAAALLGKGSGSNQMDFSVKSEIRLKNTLEVALVLDNSGSMSYLGSGTGQKRIDLLKAASKQLVDKMAEQAAAMKQIDKPVQFGLVPFAASVNIAPDNDDQSWMDTNGLSPVHHENFDWSKMTQANMTSADIAQIGEKFAEYSGGMWRKKGTGWGVQAGEPLTRFSLYQDMIAQTDREAIPNTVRRVCKRYSSGRCREYTNEPEYEFTVTQYTSWQGCVEARPGPYNTNDAPAISTNPETLFVPMFAPDEARHLWTDLNDDGIPDLNTDNWNYDNDWWADWENTTTKPRQADMRKYFRIKPYDAAAAPDGNGPNYSCTTNPITPLTDISVTGGKDEIKKAIDEMGPSGNTNVPEGTAWGWRVVSSTAPFTGGRSESEKGNDKVVIVLTDGANTYSPFGDSSYANNRSTYAAYGYAGKGYDGGTTSRIFMGTSSSVSKSTYASDNFQAAMDEQMQNVCANAKGPNARKVTGEGNDAVVVMTVSLDLSESKTAEKKAIDAMKACASYSRTTVGKKLYWNATGANLMQVFKEIADELSNLRIVG
;
A
#
# COMPACT_ATOMS: atom_id res chain seq x y z
N MET A 1 -53.97 -72.31 60.25
CA MET A 1 -52.88 -71.73 59.45
C MET A 1 -52.74 -70.22 59.64
N ILE A 2 -53.82 -69.42 59.62
CA ILE A 2 -53.78 -67.95 59.80
C ILE A 2 -53.16 -67.50 61.15
N ARG A 3 -53.44 -68.19 62.26
CA ARG A 3 -52.81 -67.91 63.56
C ARG A 3 -51.29 -68.20 63.62
N LYS A 4 -50.77 -69.14 62.82
CA LYS A 4 -49.33 -69.41 62.72
C LYS A 4 -48.60 -68.38 61.85
N PHE A 5 -49.29 -67.78 60.87
CA PHE A 5 -48.76 -66.68 60.06
C PHE A 5 -48.64 -65.37 60.86
N LEU A 6 -49.63 -65.07 61.73
CA LEU A 6 -49.62 -63.88 62.59
C LEU A 6 -48.63 -63.94 63.77
N GLN A 7 -48.06 -65.11 64.08
CA GLN A 7 -47.07 -65.31 65.15
C GLN A 7 -45.65 -65.55 64.64
N ASP A 8 -45.43 -65.51 63.31
CA ASP A 8 -44.12 -65.75 62.73
C ASP A 8 -43.23 -64.49 62.81
N ARG A 9 -42.19 -64.54 63.66
CA ARG A 9 -41.21 -63.46 63.83
C ARG A 9 -40.05 -63.53 62.83
N ARG A 10 -40.01 -64.53 61.94
CA ARG A 10 -38.94 -64.68 60.94
C ARG A 10 -39.01 -63.64 59.80
N GLY A 11 -40.12 -62.90 59.69
CA GLY A 11 -40.31 -61.81 58.73
C GLY A 11 -39.63 -60.48 59.08
N SER A 12 -38.98 -60.36 60.25
CA SER A 12 -38.30 -59.12 60.66
C SER A 12 -37.21 -58.68 59.66
N TYR A 13 -36.44 -59.65 59.14
CA TYR A 13 -35.44 -59.39 58.09
C TYR A 13 -36.10 -58.93 56.79
N ALA A 14 -37.24 -59.49 56.40
CA ALA A 14 -37.93 -59.09 55.17
C ALA A 14 -38.43 -57.63 55.24
N ILE A 15 -38.95 -57.19 56.40
CA ILE A 15 -39.39 -55.80 56.59
C ILE A 15 -38.20 -54.84 56.58
N LEU A 16 -37.09 -55.19 57.23
CA LEU A 16 -35.84 -54.41 57.20
C LEU A 16 -35.21 -54.35 55.80
N THR A 17 -35.22 -55.47 55.05
CA THR A 17 -34.73 -55.53 53.68
C THR A 17 -35.58 -54.67 52.75
N VAL A 18 -36.91 -54.73 52.84
CA VAL A 18 -37.80 -53.87 52.06
C VAL A 18 -37.59 -52.39 52.39
N ALA A 19 -37.46 -52.05 53.68
CA ALA A 19 -37.18 -50.68 54.11
C ALA A 19 -35.82 -50.17 53.63
N ALA A 20 -34.79 -51.02 53.57
CA ALA A 20 -33.46 -50.68 53.06
C ALA A 20 -33.37 -50.67 51.52
N MET A 21 -34.20 -51.45 50.84
CA MET A 21 -34.22 -51.52 49.37
C MET A 21 -34.71 -50.23 48.73
N VAL A 22 -35.63 -49.51 49.37
CA VAL A 22 -36.16 -48.22 48.91
C VAL A 22 -35.05 -47.15 48.75
N PRO A 23 -34.22 -46.83 49.77
CA PRO A 23 -33.14 -45.86 49.62
C PRO A 23 -32.01 -46.34 48.70
N ILE A 24 -31.73 -47.65 48.63
CA ILE A 24 -30.72 -48.20 47.70
C ILE A 24 -31.16 -48.02 46.24
N MET A 25 -32.40 -48.38 45.93
CA MET A 25 -32.98 -48.19 44.58
C MET A 25 -33.11 -46.70 44.23
N GLY A 26 -33.45 -45.86 45.22
CA GLY A 26 -33.45 -44.40 45.06
C GLY A 26 -32.06 -43.85 44.72
N GLY A 27 -31.01 -44.33 45.38
CA GLY A 27 -29.63 -43.97 45.07
C GLY A 27 -29.19 -44.40 43.67
N LEU A 28 -29.57 -45.61 43.24
CA LEU A 28 -29.28 -46.15 41.92
C LEU A 28 -30.00 -45.38 40.80
N ALA A 29 -31.27 -45.02 41.03
CA ALA A 29 -32.06 -44.19 40.13
C ALA A 29 -31.45 -42.80 39.92
N LEU A 30 -31.04 -42.13 41.01
CA LEU A 30 -30.36 -40.85 40.93
C LEU A 30 -28.99 -40.96 40.23
N ALA A 31 -28.26 -42.05 40.44
CA ALA A 31 -26.97 -42.27 39.78
C ALA A 31 -27.13 -42.45 38.27
N ILE A 32 -28.16 -43.16 37.80
CA ILE A 32 -28.44 -43.32 36.37
C ILE A 32 -28.84 -41.98 35.75
N ASP A 33 -29.76 -41.24 36.37
CA ASP A 33 -30.18 -39.93 35.86
C ASP A 33 -29.02 -38.93 35.84
N TYR A 34 -28.15 -38.94 36.85
CA TYR A 34 -26.95 -38.12 36.88
C TYR A 34 -25.94 -38.51 35.79
N SER A 35 -25.71 -39.82 35.59
CA SER A 35 -24.79 -40.32 34.57
C SER A 35 -25.24 -39.96 33.16
N GLU A 36 -26.52 -40.11 32.86
CA GLU A 36 -27.08 -39.81 31.53
C GLU A 36 -27.15 -38.30 31.27
N MET A 37 -27.51 -37.52 32.29
CA MET A 37 -27.43 -36.06 32.24
C MET A 37 -26.01 -35.57 31.98
N SER A 38 -25.02 -36.14 32.68
CA SER A 38 -23.61 -35.81 32.46
C SER A 38 -23.17 -36.17 31.03
N ARG A 39 -23.61 -37.33 30.52
CA ARG A 39 -23.32 -37.77 29.16
C ARG A 39 -23.90 -36.82 28.11
N GLN A 40 -25.18 -36.45 28.23
CA GLN A 40 -25.83 -35.53 27.29
C GLN A 40 -25.24 -34.13 27.35
N ARG A 41 -24.85 -33.66 28.54
CA ARG A 41 -24.14 -32.38 28.71
C ARG A 41 -22.80 -32.39 27.99
N GLU A 42 -22.03 -33.47 28.07
CA GLU A 42 -20.74 -33.59 27.40
C GLU A 42 -20.86 -33.72 25.88
N ILE A 43 -21.83 -34.49 25.38
CA ILE A 43 -22.14 -34.56 23.95
C ILE A 43 -22.54 -33.17 23.41
N THR A 44 -23.41 -32.47 24.14
CA THR A 44 -23.84 -31.11 23.78
C THR A 44 -22.67 -30.15 23.75
N ARG A 45 -21.74 -30.26 24.71
CA ARG A 45 -20.50 -29.46 24.73
C ARG A 45 -19.61 -29.74 23.53
N ASN A 46 -19.37 -31.00 23.21
CA ASN A 46 -18.53 -31.37 22.06
C ASN A 46 -19.14 -30.90 20.74
N ALA A 47 -20.46 -31.03 20.59
CA ALA A 47 -21.19 -30.49 19.44
C ALA A 47 -21.09 -28.96 19.35
N LEU A 48 -21.18 -28.27 20.50
CA LEU A 48 -21.04 -26.82 20.60
C LEU A 48 -19.63 -26.35 20.21
N ASP A 49 -18.60 -27.01 20.70
CA ASP A 49 -17.20 -26.69 20.40
C ASP A 49 -16.88 -26.93 18.91
N ALA A 50 -17.35 -28.04 18.34
CA ALA A 50 -17.18 -28.33 16.91
C ALA A 50 -17.91 -27.30 16.03
N ALA A 51 -19.16 -26.94 16.38
CA ALA A 51 -19.91 -25.89 15.70
C ALA A 51 -19.23 -24.53 15.81
N GLY A 52 -18.68 -24.22 16.98
CA GLY A 52 -17.96 -22.99 17.24
C GLY A 52 -16.70 -22.83 16.38
N ILE A 53 -15.87 -23.88 16.29
CA ILE A 53 -14.67 -23.88 15.43
C ILE A 53 -15.05 -23.76 13.95
N ALA A 54 -16.05 -24.53 13.50
CA ALA A 54 -16.50 -24.50 12.11
C ALA A 54 -17.06 -23.12 11.74
N THR A 55 -17.83 -22.51 12.64
CA THR A 55 -18.39 -21.16 12.44
C THR A 55 -17.28 -20.11 12.46
N ALA A 56 -16.32 -20.18 13.39
CA ALA A 56 -15.18 -19.27 13.45
C ALA A 56 -14.38 -19.24 12.14
N ARG A 57 -14.20 -20.39 11.48
CA ARG A 57 -13.57 -20.46 10.15
C ARG A 57 -14.38 -19.69 9.09
N ARG A 58 -15.70 -19.87 9.06
CA ARG A 58 -16.59 -19.15 8.13
C ARG A 58 -16.64 -17.65 8.41
N ILE A 59 -16.44 -17.23 9.67
CA ILE A 59 -16.31 -15.80 10.01
C ILE A 59 -15.07 -15.22 9.34
N ILE A 60 -13.93 -15.90 9.46
CA ILE A 60 -12.66 -15.45 8.84
C ILE A 60 -12.81 -15.34 7.31
N GLU A 61 -13.50 -16.28 6.68
CA GLU A 61 -13.78 -16.27 5.22
C GLU A 61 -14.70 -15.11 4.76
N GLY A 62 -15.31 -14.35 5.68
CA GLY A 62 -16.10 -13.16 5.35
C GLY A 62 -17.60 -13.42 5.08
N ALA A 63 -18.16 -14.53 5.57
CA ALA A 63 -19.60 -14.82 5.46
C ALA A 63 -20.47 -13.80 6.22
N THR A 64 -21.72 -13.61 5.79
CA THR A 64 -22.64 -12.65 6.45
C THR A 64 -23.16 -13.17 7.80
N ASP A 65 -23.56 -12.27 8.68
CA ASP A 65 -24.06 -12.60 10.03
C ASP A 65 -25.21 -13.65 10.01
N ASP A 66 -26.12 -13.55 9.06
CA ASP A 66 -27.25 -14.48 8.92
C ASP A 66 -26.77 -15.86 8.45
N GLN A 67 -25.84 -15.91 7.49
CA GLN A 67 -25.23 -17.16 7.02
C GLN A 67 -24.48 -17.86 8.15
N LEU A 68 -23.77 -17.09 8.99
CA LEU A 68 -23.02 -17.61 10.12
C LEU A 68 -23.92 -18.20 11.20
N LYS A 69 -25.01 -17.51 11.56
CA LYS A 69 -25.98 -18.01 12.54
C LYS A 69 -26.68 -19.28 12.05
N ALA A 70 -27.06 -19.32 10.77
CA ALA A 70 -27.65 -20.52 10.16
C ALA A 70 -26.66 -21.68 10.16
N TYR A 71 -25.43 -21.45 9.70
CA TYR A 71 -24.38 -22.46 9.64
C TYR A 71 -24.03 -23.03 11.02
N ALA A 72 -23.90 -22.18 12.04
CA ALA A 72 -23.66 -22.59 13.42
C ALA A 72 -24.76 -23.51 13.95
N ASN A 73 -26.03 -23.19 13.65
CA ASN A 73 -27.19 -23.96 14.08
C ASN A 73 -27.25 -25.32 13.39
N ASP A 74 -27.06 -25.35 12.07
CA ASP A 74 -27.08 -26.58 11.28
C ASP A 74 -25.94 -27.52 11.69
N PHE A 75 -24.73 -26.97 11.85
CA PHE A 75 -23.56 -27.74 12.29
C PHE A 75 -23.75 -28.26 13.70
N PHE A 76 -24.26 -27.44 14.63
CA PHE A 76 -24.54 -27.87 16.00
C PHE A 76 -25.55 -29.03 16.03
N LYS A 77 -26.69 -28.90 15.34
CA LYS A 77 -27.73 -29.93 15.28
C LYS A 77 -27.24 -31.24 14.65
N ALA A 78 -26.39 -31.16 13.63
CA ALA A 78 -25.80 -32.33 12.99
C ALA A 78 -24.87 -33.12 13.93
N ASN A 79 -24.26 -32.46 14.93
CA ASN A 79 -23.29 -33.06 15.84
C ASN A 79 -23.86 -33.47 17.22
N LEU A 80 -25.16 -33.27 17.47
CA LEU A 80 -25.81 -33.62 18.75
C LEU A 80 -25.94 -35.13 19.00
N GLY A 81 -25.75 -35.97 17.97
CA GLY A 81 -25.81 -37.42 18.06
C GLY A 81 -27.14 -37.92 18.66
N PRO A 82 -27.14 -38.56 19.84
CA PRO A 82 -28.36 -39.09 20.48
C PRO A 82 -29.24 -38.03 21.15
N VAL A 83 -28.76 -36.79 21.32
CA VAL A 83 -29.54 -35.70 21.93
C VAL A 83 -30.52 -35.13 20.89
N LYS A 84 -31.79 -34.99 21.25
CA LYS A 84 -32.82 -34.48 20.33
C LYS A 84 -32.63 -32.98 20.09
N PRO A 85 -32.56 -32.51 18.84
CA PRO A 85 -32.45 -31.08 18.52
C PRO A 85 -33.59 -30.22 19.10
N SER A 86 -34.79 -30.78 19.25
CA SER A 86 -35.95 -30.10 19.84
C SER A 86 -35.77 -29.72 21.31
N ASN A 87 -34.88 -30.40 22.02
CA ASN A 87 -34.60 -30.16 23.43
C ASN A 87 -33.43 -29.19 23.65
N THR A 88 -32.89 -28.65 22.55
CA THR A 88 -31.75 -27.74 22.58
C THR A 88 -32.09 -26.40 21.93
N THR A 89 -31.67 -25.29 22.52
CA THR A 89 -31.67 -23.98 21.86
C THR A 89 -30.25 -23.42 21.83
N LEU A 90 -29.82 -22.99 20.63
CA LEU A 90 -28.51 -22.39 20.41
C LEU A 90 -28.66 -20.88 20.30
N VAL A 91 -27.91 -20.13 21.11
CA VAL A 91 -27.72 -18.69 20.99
C VAL A 91 -26.32 -18.45 20.47
N VAL A 92 -26.22 -17.75 19.35
CA VAL A 92 -24.94 -17.39 18.71
C VAL A 92 -24.75 -15.88 18.82
N THR A 93 -23.76 -15.49 19.60
CA THR A 93 -23.31 -14.11 19.70
C THR A 93 -22.07 -13.97 18.83
N LEU A 94 -22.26 -13.38 17.65
CA LEU A 94 -21.15 -13.07 16.75
C LEU A 94 -20.28 -11.98 17.39
N PRO A 95 -18.96 -11.99 17.11
CA PRO A 95 -18.11 -10.88 17.50
C PRO A 95 -18.62 -9.60 16.86
N ASN A 96 -18.61 -8.51 17.61
CA ASN A 96 -19.02 -7.20 17.11
C ASN A 96 -18.25 -6.92 15.80
N ASN A 97 -18.90 -6.31 14.81
CA ASN A 97 -18.36 -6.00 13.47
C ASN A 97 -17.16 -5.03 13.44
N ASN A 98 -16.44 -4.91 14.55
CA ASN A 98 -15.20 -4.17 14.70
C ASN A 98 -14.10 -4.98 14.03
N SER A 99 -13.45 -4.39 13.03
CA SER A 99 -12.21 -4.95 12.50
C SER A 99 -11.22 -5.18 13.68
N GLY A 100 -10.40 -6.22 13.59
CA GLY A 100 -9.66 -6.78 14.74
C GLY A 100 -10.37 -7.98 15.39
N GLY A 101 -9.59 -8.88 15.99
CA GLY A 101 -10.07 -10.15 16.55
C GLY A 101 -11.25 -9.97 17.51
N GLY A 102 -12.23 -10.87 17.43
CA GLY A 102 -13.42 -10.87 18.28
C GLY A 102 -13.64 -12.23 18.92
N THR A 103 -14.47 -12.28 19.97
CA THR A 103 -14.86 -13.52 20.63
C THR A 103 -16.22 -13.96 20.11
N LEU A 104 -16.24 -15.07 19.36
CA LEU A 104 -17.48 -15.77 19.03
C LEU A 104 -17.94 -16.52 20.28
N LYS A 105 -19.16 -16.25 20.74
CA LYS A 105 -19.76 -16.96 21.88
C LYS A 105 -20.94 -17.79 21.42
N LEU A 106 -20.93 -19.08 21.72
CA LEU A 106 -22.04 -19.98 21.51
C LEU A 106 -22.54 -20.46 22.86
N GLU A 107 -23.85 -20.35 23.08
CA GLU A 107 -24.52 -20.84 24.28
C GLU A 107 -25.61 -21.84 23.87
N ALA A 108 -25.48 -23.08 24.29
CA ALA A 108 -26.48 -24.12 24.11
C ALA A 108 -27.23 -24.36 25.42
N ASN A 109 -28.54 -24.16 25.40
CA ASN A 109 -29.43 -24.55 26.50
C ASN A 109 -30.04 -25.91 26.17
N LEU A 110 -29.79 -26.90 27.02
CA LEU A 110 -30.31 -28.26 26.93
C LEU A 110 -31.39 -28.47 28.01
N LYS A 111 -32.55 -28.96 27.59
CA LYS A 111 -33.61 -29.45 28.47
C LYS A 111 -33.48 -30.97 28.64
N TYR A 112 -33.06 -31.41 29.81
CA TYR A 112 -32.92 -32.82 30.14
C TYR A 112 -34.20 -33.34 30.83
N ASP A 113 -34.72 -34.46 30.33
CA ASP A 113 -35.85 -35.18 30.89
C ASP A 113 -35.35 -36.38 31.71
N PRO A 114 -35.28 -36.29 33.05
CA PRO A 114 -34.84 -37.40 33.90
C PRO A 114 -35.85 -38.55 33.90
N TYR A 115 -35.35 -39.79 33.89
CA TYR A 115 -36.17 -41.00 33.83
C TYR A 115 -36.84 -41.32 35.17
N PHE A 116 -36.15 -41.12 36.29
CA PHE A 116 -36.60 -41.60 37.61
C PHE A 116 -36.93 -40.49 38.60
N VAL A 117 -36.42 -39.26 38.40
CA VAL A 117 -36.77 -38.09 39.22
C VAL A 117 -38.28 -37.80 39.27
N PRO A 118 -39.06 -37.90 38.17
CA PRO A 118 -40.52 -37.73 38.23
C PRO A 118 -41.21 -38.77 39.10
N ALA A 119 -40.78 -40.03 39.02
CA ALA A 119 -41.31 -41.12 39.84
C ALA A 119 -40.96 -40.92 41.33
N ALA A 120 -39.73 -40.47 41.63
CA ALA A 120 -39.32 -40.13 42.98
C ALA A 120 -40.10 -38.94 43.56
N ALA A 121 -40.37 -37.91 42.77
CA ALA A 121 -41.19 -36.77 43.17
C ALA A 121 -42.65 -37.17 43.48
N ALA A 122 -43.23 -38.06 42.66
CA ALA A 122 -44.56 -38.60 42.87
C ALA A 122 -44.66 -39.43 44.17
N LEU A 123 -43.64 -40.21 44.50
CA LEU A 123 -43.54 -40.97 45.76
C LEU A 123 -43.48 -40.08 47.00
N LEU A 124 -42.93 -38.87 46.87
CA LEU A 124 -42.84 -37.88 47.95
C LEU A 124 -44.08 -36.97 48.05
N GLY A 125 -45.15 -37.28 47.32
CA GLY A 125 -46.40 -36.51 47.35
C GLY A 125 -46.29 -35.13 46.67
N LYS A 126 -45.21 -34.86 45.91
CA LYS A 126 -45.09 -33.65 45.10
C LYS A 126 -45.75 -33.90 43.73
N GLY A 127 -46.57 -32.96 43.28
CA GLY A 127 -47.28 -33.07 42.00
C GLY A 127 -46.34 -33.26 40.80
N SER A 128 -46.82 -33.96 39.77
CA SER A 128 -46.10 -34.31 38.53
C SER A 128 -45.90 -33.11 37.58
N GLY A 129 -45.42 -31.98 38.09
CA GLY A 129 -44.98 -30.85 37.27
C GLY A 129 -43.73 -31.19 36.45
N SER A 130 -43.41 -30.37 35.45
CA SER A 130 -42.24 -30.57 34.58
C SER A 130 -40.95 -30.61 35.39
N ASN A 131 -40.44 -31.80 35.71
CA ASN A 131 -39.14 -32.01 36.36
C ASN A 131 -37.98 -31.94 35.35
N GLN A 132 -38.13 -31.12 34.31
CA GLN A 132 -37.07 -30.88 33.34
C GLN A 132 -35.95 -30.13 34.03
N MET A 133 -34.72 -30.56 33.77
CA MET A 133 -33.53 -29.87 34.25
C MET A 133 -32.89 -29.11 33.09
N ASP A 134 -32.75 -27.81 33.25
CA ASP A 134 -32.13 -26.94 32.25
C ASP A 134 -30.62 -26.82 32.52
N PHE A 135 -29.81 -27.03 31.48
CA PHE A 135 -28.37 -26.82 31.53
C PHE A 135 -27.93 -25.90 30.41
N SER A 136 -27.10 -24.91 30.75
CA SER A 136 -26.41 -24.07 29.77
C SER A 136 -24.96 -24.53 29.64
N VAL A 137 -24.51 -24.69 28.40
CA VAL A 137 -23.10 -24.91 28.03
C VAL A 137 -22.66 -23.76 27.16
N LYS A 138 -21.47 -23.22 27.45
CA LYS A 138 -20.88 -22.08 26.74
C LYS A 138 -19.57 -22.48 26.10
N SER A 139 -19.37 -22.05 24.86
CA SER A 139 -18.12 -22.14 24.12
C SER A 139 -17.73 -20.74 23.63
N GLU A 140 -16.47 -20.37 23.84
CA GLU A 140 -15.92 -19.09 23.41
C GLU A 140 -14.72 -19.34 22.50
N ILE A 141 -14.77 -18.83 21.26
CA ILE A 141 -13.70 -18.95 20.28
C ILE A 141 -13.18 -17.55 19.96
N ARG A 142 -11.88 -17.35 20.17
CA ARG A 142 -11.19 -16.11 19.80
C ARG A 142 -10.76 -16.18 18.34
N LEU A 143 -11.21 -15.23 17.53
CA LEU A 143 -10.77 -15.11 16.14
C LEU A 143 -9.30 -14.70 16.04
N LYS A 144 -8.69 -15.01 14.89
CA LYS A 144 -7.35 -14.51 14.54
C LYS A 144 -7.32 -12.99 14.72
N ASN A 145 -6.19 -12.49 15.19
CA ASN A 145 -5.96 -11.05 15.31
C ASN A 145 -4.63 -10.69 14.64
N THR A 146 -4.65 -10.75 13.31
CA THR A 146 -3.49 -10.42 12.47
C THR A 146 -3.46 -8.92 12.20
N LEU A 147 -2.25 -8.41 11.99
CA LEU A 147 -2.03 -6.98 11.77
C LEU A 147 -1.10 -6.78 10.57
N GLU A 148 -1.55 -5.95 9.63
CA GLU A 148 -0.80 -5.54 8.44
C GLU A 148 -0.56 -4.04 8.53
N VAL A 149 0.70 -3.63 8.61
CA VAL A 149 1.08 -2.22 8.79
C VAL A 149 1.93 -1.75 7.61
N ALA A 150 1.51 -0.69 6.92
CA ALA A 150 2.38 0.06 6.04
C ALA A 150 2.95 1.28 6.77
N LEU A 151 4.28 1.33 6.89
CA LEU A 151 5.00 2.51 7.35
C LEU A 151 5.26 3.43 6.16
N VAL A 152 4.50 4.51 6.06
CA VAL A 152 4.63 5.55 5.03
C VAL A 152 5.51 6.66 5.58
N LEU A 153 6.80 6.62 5.23
CA LEU A 153 7.82 7.43 5.87
C LEU A 153 8.41 8.45 4.90
N ASP A 154 8.32 9.72 5.27
CA ASP A 154 8.86 10.84 4.50
C ASP A 154 10.39 10.78 4.45
N ASN A 155 10.93 10.85 3.23
CA ASN A 155 12.35 10.99 2.97
C ASN A 155 12.65 12.19 2.05
N SER A 156 11.81 13.22 2.09
CA SER A 156 12.03 14.48 1.39
C SER A 156 13.26 15.23 1.95
N GLY A 157 13.72 16.24 1.21
CA GLY A 157 14.93 17.00 1.56
C GLY A 157 14.87 17.69 2.93
N SER A 158 13.69 18.09 3.41
CA SER A 158 13.51 18.70 4.73
C SER A 158 13.91 17.77 5.87
N MET A 159 13.84 16.45 5.66
CA MET A 159 14.24 15.44 6.63
C MET A 159 15.76 15.44 6.94
N SER A 160 16.56 16.17 6.16
CA SER A 160 17.98 16.42 6.43
C SER A 160 18.24 17.47 7.52
N TYR A 161 17.21 18.23 7.90
CA TYR A 161 17.31 19.26 8.94
C TYR A 161 17.40 18.65 10.34
N LEU A 162 17.90 19.44 11.29
CA LEU A 162 18.00 19.02 12.69
C LEU A 162 16.62 19.00 13.36
N GLY A 163 16.35 17.92 14.09
CA GLY A 163 15.15 17.78 14.88
C GLY A 163 15.18 18.64 16.14
N SER A 164 14.04 19.22 16.50
CA SER A 164 13.96 20.16 17.63
C SER A 164 14.40 19.49 18.93
N GLY A 165 15.37 20.10 19.62
CA GLY A 165 15.80 19.67 20.96
C GLY A 165 16.74 18.45 21.00
N THR A 166 17.28 17.98 19.88
CA THR A 166 18.11 16.75 19.84
C THR A 166 19.51 16.93 19.24
N GLY A 167 19.70 17.90 18.33
CA GLY A 167 20.94 18.04 17.56
C GLY A 167 21.18 16.94 16.51
N GLN A 168 20.20 16.06 16.28
CA GLN A 168 20.25 14.97 15.29
C GLN A 168 19.37 15.31 14.09
N LYS A 169 19.64 14.74 12.92
CA LYS A 169 18.77 14.94 11.75
C LYS A 169 17.41 14.26 11.96
N ARG A 170 16.35 14.86 11.43
CA ARG A 170 14.99 14.31 11.49
C ARG A 170 14.91 12.90 10.91
N ILE A 171 15.59 12.63 9.81
CA ILE A 171 15.63 11.28 9.20
C ILE A 171 16.23 10.23 10.14
N ASP A 172 17.28 10.56 10.89
CA ASP A 172 17.93 9.61 11.80
C ASP A 172 17.04 9.30 13.01
N LEU A 173 16.35 10.32 13.53
CA LEU A 173 15.35 10.17 14.60
C LEU A 173 14.17 9.30 14.14
N LEU A 174 13.69 9.53 12.91
CA LEU A 174 12.62 8.75 12.29
C LEU A 174 13.00 7.28 12.15
N LYS A 175 14.21 7.01 11.63
CA LYS A 175 14.73 5.64 11.49
C LYS A 175 14.80 4.94 12.84
N ALA A 176 15.35 5.61 13.86
CA ALA A 176 15.45 5.04 15.21
C ALA A 176 14.07 4.72 15.80
N ALA A 177 13.11 5.65 15.73
CA ALA A 177 11.76 5.46 16.25
C ALA A 177 11.00 4.35 15.52
N SER A 178 11.12 4.29 14.18
CA SER A 178 10.48 3.27 13.35
C SER A 178 11.03 1.87 13.64
N LYS A 179 12.35 1.73 13.76
CA LYS A 179 12.97 0.45 14.16
C LYS A 179 12.53 -0.01 15.55
N GLN A 180 12.38 0.92 16.50
CA GLN A 180 11.88 0.59 17.83
C GLN A 180 10.42 0.10 17.81
N LEU A 181 9.57 0.67 16.95
CA LEU A 181 8.21 0.18 16.74
C LEU A 181 8.22 -1.24 16.15
N VAL A 182 9.03 -1.48 15.11
CA VAL A 182 9.19 -2.82 14.51
C VAL A 182 9.66 -3.84 15.55
N ASP A 183 10.68 -3.50 16.35
CA ASP A 183 11.20 -4.38 17.41
C ASP A 183 10.12 -4.73 18.44
N LYS A 184 9.37 -3.74 18.93
CA LYS A 184 8.27 -3.96 19.89
C LYS A 184 7.17 -4.85 19.31
N MET A 185 6.76 -4.60 18.07
CA MET A 185 5.69 -5.36 17.44
C MET A 185 6.13 -6.80 17.12
N ALA A 186 7.40 -7.00 16.74
CA ALA A 186 7.99 -8.31 16.52
C ALA A 186 8.00 -9.16 17.79
N GLU A 187 8.37 -8.58 18.95
CA GLU A 187 8.34 -9.28 20.25
C GLU A 187 6.94 -9.82 20.57
N GLN A 188 5.91 -9.00 20.37
CA GLN A 188 4.52 -9.41 20.59
C GLN A 188 4.02 -10.42 19.54
N ALA A 189 4.53 -10.34 18.31
CA ALA A 189 4.18 -11.26 17.24
C ALA A 189 4.78 -12.66 17.46
N ALA A 190 6.03 -12.73 17.93
CA ALA A 190 6.74 -13.97 18.23
C ALA A 190 6.06 -14.82 19.32
N ALA A 191 5.26 -14.21 20.19
CA ALA A 191 4.44 -14.91 21.18
C ALA A 191 3.27 -15.70 20.55
N MET A 192 2.90 -15.42 19.30
CA MET A 192 1.70 -15.98 18.63
C MET A 192 2.02 -17.10 17.64
N LYS A 193 2.67 -18.17 18.11
CA LYS A 193 3.15 -19.30 17.29
C LYS A 193 2.07 -20.09 16.53
N GLN A 194 0.79 -19.84 16.82
CA GLN A 194 -0.36 -20.57 16.25
C GLN A 194 -1.00 -19.83 15.05
N ILE A 195 -0.55 -18.62 14.74
CA ILE A 195 -1.09 -17.78 13.66
C ILE A 195 0.01 -17.59 12.62
N ASP A 196 -0.29 -17.90 11.37
CA ASP A 196 0.63 -17.62 10.26
C ASP A 196 0.69 -16.12 9.96
N LYS A 197 1.92 -15.60 9.81
CA LYS A 197 2.25 -14.18 9.62
C LYS A 197 1.45 -13.25 10.54
N PRO A 198 1.61 -13.37 11.86
CA PRO A 198 0.75 -12.69 12.82
C PRO A 198 0.82 -11.17 12.74
N VAL A 199 2.00 -10.63 12.38
CA VAL A 199 2.21 -9.21 12.15
C VAL A 199 3.11 -9.03 10.93
N GLN A 200 2.62 -8.29 9.94
CA GLN A 200 3.38 -7.94 8.74
C GLN A 200 3.59 -6.45 8.66
N PHE A 201 4.80 -6.04 8.28
CA PHE A 201 5.15 -4.64 8.02
C PHE A 201 5.57 -4.49 6.57
N GLY A 202 5.14 -3.41 5.94
CA GLY A 202 5.67 -2.91 4.67
C GLY A 202 6.22 -1.51 4.88
N LEU A 203 7.18 -1.10 4.05
CA LEU A 203 7.79 0.22 4.11
C LEU A 203 7.57 0.94 2.79
N VAL A 204 6.99 2.13 2.87
CA VAL A 204 6.79 3.05 1.74
C VAL A 204 7.59 4.32 2.00
N PRO A 205 8.85 4.38 1.53
CA PRO A 205 9.57 5.64 1.50
C PRO A 205 8.97 6.53 0.41
N PHE A 206 8.73 7.81 0.72
CA PHE A 206 8.16 8.74 -0.25
C PHE A 206 8.81 10.13 -0.19
N ALA A 207 8.98 10.71 -1.37
CA ALA A 207 9.42 12.09 -1.56
C ALA A 207 8.53 12.73 -2.64
N ALA A 208 9.11 13.22 -3.75
CA ALA A 208 8.35 13.76 -4.87
C ALA A 208 7.55 12.67 -5.61
N SER A 209 8.05 11.43 -5.55
CA SER A 209 7.55 10.24 -6.22
C SER A 209 7.77 9.00 -5.34
N VAL A 210 7.21 7.87 -5.76
CA VAL A 210 7.34 6.59 -5.06
C VAL A 210 7.96 5.54 -5.99
N ASN A 211 8.90 4.77 -5.45
CA ASN A 211 9.66 3.75 -6.17
C ASN A 211 9.06 2.36 -5.91
N ILE A 212 8.66 1.67 -6.96
CA ILE A 212 8.04 0.34 -6.92
C ILE A 212 9.03 -0.78 -7.24
N ALA A 213 10.34 -0.52 -7.22
CA ALA A 213 11.42 -1.38 -7.69
C ALA A 213 11.56 -1.45 -9.23
N PRO A 214 12.79 -1.32 -9.77
CA PRO A 214 13.08 -1.46 -11.20
C PRO A 214 12.65 -2.80 -11.81
N ASP A 215 12.67 -3.89 -11.04
CA ASP A 215 12.38 -5.25 -11.51
C ASP A 215 10.89 -5.48 -11.84
N ASN A 216 10.03 -4.47 -11.64
CA ASN A 216 8.60 -4.52 -11.95
C ASN A 216 8.25 -3.94 -13.33
N ASP A 217 9.21 -3.82 -14.24
CA ASP A 217 9.03 -3.21 -15.57
C ASP A 217 8.19 -4.07 -16.54
N ASP A 218 8.04 -5.36 -16.27
CA ASP A 218 7.27 -6.32 -17.09
C ASP A 218 5.88 -6.65 -16.55
N GLN A 219 5.48 -6.03 -15.44
CA GLN A 219 4.27 -6.41 -14.70
C GLN A 219 2.98 -6.03 -15.43
N SER A 220 1.95 -6.87 -15.32
CA SER A 220 0.67 -6.67 -16.05
C SER A 220 -0.13 -5.43 -15.63
N TRP A 221 0.17 -4.88 -14.45
CA TRP A 221 -0.42 -3.66 -13.92
C TRP A 221 0.36 -2.38 -14.32
N MET A 222 1.52 -2.55 -14.96
CA MET A 222 2.27 -1.47 -15.62
C MET A 222 1.77 -1.25 -17.04
N ASP A 223 1.89 -0.02 -17.52
CA ASP A 223 1.57 0.35 -18.90
C ASP A 223 2.73 0.05 -19.86
N THR A 224 2.95 -1.24 -20.13
CA THR A 224 4.03 -1.72 -21.02
C THR A 224 3.75 -1.48 -22.50
N ASN A 225 2.53 -1.07 -22.85
CA ASN A 225 2.07 -0.90 -24.23
C ASN A 225 1.81 0.56 -24.62
N GLY A 226 1.90 1.50 -23.68
CA GLY A 226 1.62 2.92 -23.96
C GLY A 226 0.15 3.25 -24.14
N LEU A 227 -0.73 2.55 -23.42
CA LEU A 227 -2.18 2.68 -23.52
C LEU A 227 -2.74 3.82 -22.66
N SER A 228 -2.07 4.15 -21.54
CA SER A 228 -2.54 5.17 -20.62
C SER A 228 -2.49 6.56 -21.28
N PRO A 229 -3.51 7.43 -21.09
CA PRO A 229 -3.45 8.80 -21.59
C PRO A 229 -2.28 9.62 -21.02
N VAL A 230 -1.73 9.23 -19.87
CA VAL A 230 -0.54 9.85 -19.26
C VAL A 230 0.75 9.44 -19.96
N HIS A 231 0.77 8.30 -20.67
CA HIS A 231 2.00 7.69 -21.16
C HIS A 231 2.81 8.59 -22.11
N HIS A 232 2.09 9.29 -22.99
CA HIS A 232 2.67 10.20 -23.97
C HIS A 232 2.51 11.67 -23.58
N GLU A 233 2.17 11.95 -22.32
CA GLU A 233 2.14 13.30 -21.79
C GLU A 233 3.54 13.93 -21.94
N ASN A 234 3.60 15.11 -22.57
CA ASN A 234 4.81 15.87 -22.92
C ASN A 234 5.62 15.37 -24.13
N PHE A 235 5.16 14.35 -24.85
CA PHE A 235 5.85 13.82 -26.03
C PHE A 235 5.14 14.19 -27.33
N ASP A 236 5.90 14.59 -28.34
CA ASP A 236 5.44 14.84 -29.71
C ASP A 236 6.11 13.86 -30.70
N TRP A 237 5.40 12.75 -30.96
CA TRP A 237 5.80 11.76 -31.95
C TRP A 237 5.49 12.16 -33.39
N SER A 238 4.70 13.22 -33.61
CA SER A 238 4.24 13.59 -34.95
C SER A 238 5.42 13.96 -35.88
N LYS A 239 6.49 14.51 -35.30
CA LYS A 239 7.75 14.85 -35.97
C LYS A 239 8.55 13.64 -36.46
N MET A 240 8.29 12.47 -35.88
CA MET A 240 8.95 11.21 -36.22
C MET A 240 8.17 10.36 -37.20
N THR A 241 7.06 10.83 -37.75
CA THR A 241 6.34 10.05 -38.78
C THR A 241 7.15 9.99 -40.07
N GLN A 242 6.95 8.92 -40.86
CA GLN A 242 7.62 8.78 -42.17
C GLN A 242 7.33 9.97 -43.12
N ALA A 243 6.18 10.63 -42.98
CA ALA A 243 5.83 11.80 -43.76
C ALA A 243 6.56 13.08 -43.31
N ASN A 244 6.98 13.17 -42.04
CA ASN A 244 7.54 14.39 -41.45
C ASN A 244 9.06 14.33 -41.27
N MET A 245 9.67 13.15 -41.24
CA MET A 245 11.12 13.02 -41.19
C MET A 245 11.76 13.35 -42.54
N THR A 246 12.71 14.28 -42.53
CA THR A 246 13.50 14.68 -43.70
C THR A 246 14.68 13.73 -43.92
N SER A 247 15.30 13.78 -45.10
CA SER A 247 16.55 13.05 -45.35
C SER A 247 17.67 13.44 -44.39
N ALA A 248 17.69 14.68 -43.90
CA ALA A 248 18.65 15.13 -42.90
C ALA A 248 18.38 14.51 -41.52
N ASP A 249 17.10 14.35 -41.15
CA ASP A 249 16.74 13.67 -39.91
C ASP A 249 17.12 12.17 -39.98
N ILE A 250 16.80 11.52 -41.10
CA ILE A 250 17.15 10.11 -41.35
C ILE A 250 18.68 9.92 -41.33
N ALA A 251 19.46 10.88 -41.82
CA ALA A 251 20.92 10.80 -41.77
C ALA A 251 21.47 10.80 -40.33
N GLN A 252 20.75 11.39 -39.37
CA GLN A 252 21.21 11.51 -37.98
C GLN A 252 20.77 10.33 -37.10
N ILE A 253 19.55 9.82 -37.28
CA ILE A 253 18.98 8.77 -36.41
C ILE A 253 18.54 7.50 -37.15
N GLY A 254 18.75 7.43 -38.47
CA GLY A 254 18.30 6.34 -39.35
C GLY A 254 16.81 6.41 -39.69
N GLU A 255 16.31 5.39 -40.39
CA GLU A 255 14.89 5.21 -40.71
C GLU A 255 14.09 4.76 -39.47
N LYS A 256 14.11 5.58 -38.42
CA LYS A 256 13.42 5.37 -37.15
C LYS A 256 12.15 6.22 -37.09
N PHE A 257 11.07 5.73 -37.69
CA PHE A 257 9.78 6.40 -37.70
C PHE A 257 8.88 5.96 -36.54
N ALA A 258 7.93 6.81 -36.18
CA ALA A 258 6.82 6.53 -35.27
C ALA A 258 5.50 6.45 -36.05
N GLU A 259 4.71 5.39 -35.82
CA GLU A 259 3.41 5.18 -36.45
C GLU A 259 2.35 4.93 -35.37
N TYR A 260 1.28 5.73 -35.36
CA TYR A 260 0.15 5.49 -34.47
C TYR A 260 -0.80 4.47 -35.11
N SER A 261 -0.92 3.29 -34.51
CA SER A 261 -1.78 2.22 -35.01
C SER A 261 -2.26 1.30 -33.88
N GLY A 262 -3.53 0.88 -33.95
CA GLY A 262 -4.13 0.02 -32.93
C GLY A 262 -4.20 0.66 -31.53
N GLY A 263 -4.31 1.98 -31.45
CA GLY A 263 -4.37 2.73 -30.19
C GLY A 263 -3.01 3.03 -29.54
N MET A 264 -1.90 2.65 -30.17
CA MET A 264 -0.54 2.80 -29.63
C MET A 264 0.40 3.42 -30.66
N TRP A 265 1.43 4.12 -30.18
CA TRP A 265 2.58 4.47 -31.02
C TRP A 265 3.48 3.25 -31.18
N ARG A 266 3.96 2.99 -32.40
CA ARG A 266 4.83 1.85 -32.73
C ARG A 266 6.06 2.27 -33.51
N LYS A 267 7.14 1.52 -33.31
CA LYS A 267 8.39 1.60 -34.06
C LYS A 267 8.15 1.21 -35.52
N LYS A 268 8.44 2.09 -36.48
CA LYS A 268 8.26 1.87 -37.92
C LYS A 268 9.52 2.24 -38.70
N GLY A 269 9.88 1.48 -39.73
CA GLY A 269 11.07 1.73 -40.56
C GLY A 269 12.23 0.79 -40.23
N THR A 270 13.18 0.69 -41.16
CA THR A 270 14.27 -0.30 -41.08
C THR A 270 15.30 0.03 -40.02
N GLY A 271 15.39 1.29 -39.58
CA GLY A 271 16.32 1.76 -38.56
C GLY A 271 16.10 1.16 -37.16
N TRP A 272 14.93 0.55 -36.92
CA TRP A 272 14.64 -0.16 -35.68
C TRP A 272 15.14 -1.61 -35.66
N GLY A 273 15.57 -2.16 -36.81
CA GLY A 273 16.01 -3.54 -36.91
C GLY A 273 14.94 -4.53 -36.43
N VAL A 274 15.31 -5.42 -35.51
CA VAL A 274 14.41 -6.46 -34.97
C VAL A 274 13.26 -5.93 -34.12
N GLN A 275 13.37 -4.69 -33.63
CA GLN A 275 12.36 -4.03 -32.80
C GLN A 275 11.26 -3.35 -33.64
N ALA A 276 11.34 -3.41 -34.97
CA ALA A 276 10.32 -2.83 -35.83
C ALA A 276 8.94 -3.46 -35.53
N GLY A 277 7.95 -2.60 -35.28
CA GLY A 277 6.59 -2.98 -34.89
C GLY A 277 6.33 -2.98 -33.38
N GLU A 278 7.36 -2.95 -32.54
CA GLU A 278 7.19 -2.86 -31.08
C GLU A 278 6.57 -1.53 -30.65
N PRO A 279 5.86 -1.48 -29.51
CA PRO A 279 5.34 -0.24 -28.95
C PRO A 279 6.46 0.79 -28.65
N LEU A 280 6.20 2.06 -28.97
CA LEU A 280 7.00 3.19 -28.48
C LEU A 280 6.44 3.59 -27.12
N THR A 281 7.20 3.33 -26.07
CA THR A 281 6.80 3.54 -24.68
C THR A 281 7.91 4.23 -23.90
N ARG A 282 7.60 4.71 -22.70
CA ARG A 282 8.62 5.21 -21.77
C ARG A 282 9.67 4.15 -21.45
N PHE A 283 9.28 2.88 -21.33
CA PHE A 283 10.23 1.78 -21.20
C PHE A 283 11.09 1.60 -22.46
N SER A 284 10.48 1.65 -23.65
CA SER A 284 11.26 1.57 -24.89
C SER A 284 12.23 2.76 -25.00
N LEU A 285 11.86 3.96 -24.53
CA LEU A 285 12.77 5.11 -24.48
C LEU A 285 14.01 4.82 -23.62
N TYR A 286 13.84 4.26 -22.42
CA TYR A 286 15.00 3.85 -21.60
C TYR A 286 15.90 2.84 -22.33
N GLN A 287 15.32 1.92 -23.12
CA GLN A 287 16.07 0.92 -23.89
C GLN A 287 16.77 1.54 -25.12
N ASP A 288 16.11 2.49 -25.80
CA ASP A 288 16.55 3.05 -27.07
C ASP A 288 17.51 4.23 -26.91
N MET A 289 17.50 4.90 -25.75
CA MET A 289 18.44 5.97 -25.41
C MET A 289 19.83 5.38 -25.19
N ILE A 290 20.77 5.76 -26.05
CA ILE A 290 22.13 5.22 -26.08
C ILE A 290 23.19 6.32 -25.98
N ALA A 291 24.32 5.98 -25.39
CA ALA A 291 25.46 6.88 -25.18
C ALA A 291 26.77 6.20 -25.57
N GLN A 292 27.72 6.99 -26.07
CA GLN A 292 29.10 6.55 -26.18
C GLN A 292 29.71 6.49 -24.77
N THR A 293 30.21 5.32 -24.36
CA THR A 293 30.73 5.09 -23.00
C THR A 293 32.20 4.72 -22.94
N ASP A 294 32.77 4.31 -24.07
CA ASP A 294 34.19 4.03 -24.22
C ASP A 294 34.65 4.38 -25.64
N ARG A 295 35.96 4.55 -25.83
CA ARG A 295 36.55 4.79 -27.15
C ARG A 295 37.92 4.12 -27.29
N GLU A 296 38.15 3.48 -28.42
CA GLU A 296 39.45 2.91 -28.79
C GLU A 296 40.04 3.68 -29.98
N ALA A 297 41.31 4.04 -29.89
CA ALA A 297 42.00 4.74 -30.97
C ALA A 297 42.28 3.77 -32.13
N ILE A 298 41.82 4.10 -33.33
CA ILE A 298 42.02 3.28 -34.53
C ILE A 298 43.50 3.42 -34.97
N PRO A 299 44.30 2.34 -34.98
CA PRO A 299 45.71 2.44 -35.31
C PRO A 299 45.95 2.99 -36.72
N ASN A 300 47.01 3.79 -36.86
CA ASN A 300 47.45 4.38 -38.13
C ASN A 300 46.46 5.34 -38.81
N THR A 301 45.48 5.87 -38.07
CA THR A 301 44.59 6.93 -38.54
C THR A 301 45.00 8.29 -37.97
N VAL A 302 44.67 9.36 -38.69
CA VAL A 302 44.88 10.74 -38.21
C VAL A 302 43.73 11.60 -38.69
N ARG A 303 42.94 12.12 -37.76
CA ARG A 303 42.00 13.22 -37.98
C ARG A 303 42.62 14.55 -37.54
N ARG A 304 42.37 15.60 -38.31
CA ARG A 304 42.76 16.97 -37.95
C ARG A 304 41.59 17.65 -37.26
N VAL A 305 41.72 17.90 -35.97
CA VAL A 305 40.69 18.57 -35.17
C VAL A 305 41.07 20.03 -34.99
N CYS A 306 40.13 20.94 -35.20
CA CYS A 306 40.37 22.36 -34.92
C CYS A 306 40.21 22.64 -33.43
N LYS A 307 41.19 23.27 -32.79
CA LYS A 307 41.10 23.68 -31.38
C LYS A 307 40.75 25.15 -31.19
N ARG A 308 40.94 25.97 -32.22
CA ARG A 308 40.59 27.39 -32.15
C ARG A 308 40.12 27.94 -33.47
N TYR A 309 38.91 28.48 -33.49
CA TYR A 309 38.35 29.25 -34.59
C TYR A 309 38.56 30.75 -34.38
N SER A 310 38.76 31.48 -35.48
CA SER A 310 38.74 32.94 -35.49
C SER A 310 38.24 33.44 -36.85
N SER A 311 37.14 34.22 -36.82
CA SER A 311 36.44 34.72 -38.02
C SER A 311 36.03 33.62 -39.00
N GLY A 312 35.45 32.52 -38.48
CA GLY A 312 34.98 31.39 -39.30
C GLY A 312 36.09 30.55 -39.94
N ARG A 313 37.37 30.75 -39.55
CA ARG A 313 38.50 29.94 -40.02
C ARG A 313 39.22 29.31 -38.84
N CYS A 314 39.59 28.05 -38.99
CA CYS A 314 40.42 27.38 -38.01
C CYS A 314 41.83 27.99 -37.99
N ARG A 315 42.32 28.31 -36.79
CA ARG A 315 43.64 28.92 -36.55
C ARG A 315 44.63 27.97 -35.91
N GLU A 316 44.14 26.92 -35.27
CA GLU A 316 44.95 25.97 -34.51
C GLU A 316 44.38 24.57 -34.70
N TYR A 317 45.23 23.64 -35.10
CA TYR A 317 44.87 22.25 -35.35
C TYR A 317 45.68 21.32 -34.44
N THR A 318 45.05 20.24 -33.99
CA THR A 318 45.73 19.08 -33.44
C THR A 318 45.51 17.88 -34.37
N ASN A 319 46.50 16.98 -34.38
CA ASN A 319 46.37 15.68 -35.02
C ASN A 319 46.00 14.68 -33.93
N GLU A 320 44.87 14.03 -34.09
CA GLU A 320 44.35 13.03 -33.17
C GLU A 320 44.05 11.75 -33.97
N PRO A 321 44.14 10.55 -33.38
CA PRO A 321 43.67 9.35 -34.07
C PRO A 321 42.15 9.43 -34.28
N GLU A 322 41.65 8.68 -35.25
CA GLU A 322 40.22 8.36 -35.29
C GLU A 322 39.88 7.40 -34.15
N TYR A 323 38.64 7.44 -33.69
CA TYR A 323 38.18 6.62 -32.57
C TYR A 323 37.01 5.74 -32.99
N GLU A 324 37.05 4.48 -32.56
CA GLU A 324 35.90 3.58 -32.55
C GLU A 324 35.22 3.69 -31.18
N PHE A 325 33.94 4.03 -31.15
CA PHE A 325 33.20 4.25 -29.91
C PHE A 325 32.36 3.04 -29.54
N THR A 326 32.44 2.63 -28.26
CA THR A 326 31.48 1.69 -27.68
C THR A 326 30.22 2.45 -27.29
N VAL A 327 29.07 1.91 -27.70
CA VAL A 327 27.76 2.50 -27.43
C VAL A 327 26.95 1.55 -26.55
N THR A 328 26.44 2.06 -25.42
CA THR A 328 25.59 1.30 -24.50
C THR A 328 24.33 2.08 -24.15
N GLN A 329 23.39 1.42 -23.47
CA GLN A 329 22.22 2.07 -22.88
C GLN A 329 22.65 3.24 -21.98
N TYR A 330 21.99 4.40 -22.11
CA TYR A 330 22.32 5.61 -21.37
C TYR A 330 21.99 5.48 -19.88
N THR A 331 20.79 5.01 -19.57
CA THR A 331 20.32 4.80 -18.20
C THR A 331 19.16 3.81 -18.20
N SER A 332 18.95 3.13 -17.08
CA SER A 332 17.78 2.28 -16.85
C SER A 332 16.73 3.01 -16.03
N TRP A 333 15.48 2.53 -16.10
CA TRP A 333 14.42 3.02 -15.22
C TRP A 333 14.74 2.67 -13.77
N GLN A 334 14.62 3.65 -12.86
CA GLN A 334 14.99 3.49 -11.44
C GLN A 334 13.84 3.00 -10.55
N GLY A 335 12.67 2.70 -11.14
CA GLY A 335 11.55 2.10 -10.42
C GLY A 335 10.43 3.07 -10.04
N CYS A 336 10.51 4.37 -10.33
CA CYS A 336 9.42 5.30 -9.97
C CYS A 336 8.30 5.37 -11.00
N VAL A 337 7.08 5.64 -10.53
CA VAL A 337 5.87 5.70 -11.35
C VAL A 337 5.13 7.02 -11.23
N GLU A 338 4.42 7.39 -12.29
CA GLU A 338 3.52 8.53 -12.31
C GLU A 338 2.30 8.28 -11.43
N ALA A 339 1.82 9.34 -10.78
CA ALA A 339 0.50 9.36 -10.18
C ALA A 339 -0.56 9.19 -11.29
N ARG A 340 -1.49 8.26 -11.06
CA ARG A 340 -2.61 8.00 -11.98
C ARG A 340 -3.48 9.26 -12.16
N PRO A 341 -4.17 9.44 -13.29
CA PRO A 341 -5.12 10.55 -13.43
C PRO A 341 -6.27 10.44 -12.43
N GLY A 342 -6.88 11.58 -12.08
CA GLY A 342 -8.08 11.59 -11.24
C GLY A 342 -9.25 10.86 -11.93
N PRO A 343 -10.02 10.02 -11.21
CA PRO A 343 -10.02 9.85 -9.75
C PRO A 343 -9.07 8.77 -9.21
N TYR A 344 -8.32 8.06 -10.06
CA TYR A 344 -7.57 6.85 -9.70
C TYR A 344 -6.29 7.09 -8.90
N ASN A 345 -5.75 8.32 -8.87
CA ASN A 345 -4.69 8.68 -7.92
C ASN A 345 -5.13 8.46 -6.47
N THR A 346 -6.40 8.77 -6.17
CA THR A 346 -6.92 8.79 -4.79
C THR A 346 -7.62 7.51 -4.35
N ASN A 347 -7.66 6.48 -5.18
CA ASN A 347 -8.31 5.21 -4.88
C ASN A 347 -7.42 4.00 -5.14
N ASP A 348 -7.90 2.82 -4.77
CA ASP A 348 -7.24 1.53 -4.96
C ASP A 348 -7.88 0.70 -6.08
N ALA A 349 -8.33 1.37 -7.16
CA ALA A 349 -8.87 0.67 -8.31
C ALA A 349 -7.80 -0.25 -8.95
N PRO A 350 -8.13 -1.50 -9.32
CA PRO A 350 -7.21 -2.40 -10.00
C PRO A 350 -6.74 -1.82 -11.34
N ALA A 351 -5.43 -1.97 -11.61
CA ALA A 351 -4.84 -1.62 -12.90
C ALA A 351 -5.18 -2.67 -13.96
N ILE A 352 -5.96 -2.29 -14.98
CA ILE A 352 -6.42 -3.17 -16.05
C ILE A 352 -6.31 -2.51 -17.42
N SER A 353 -5.89 -3.27 -18.43
CA SER A 353 -5.69 -2.75 -19.79
C SER A 353 -6.97 -2.32 -20.50
N THR A 354 -8.13 -2.84 -20.11
CA THR A 354 -9.45 -2.40 -20.62
C THR A 354 -9.88 -1.04 -20.08
N ASN A 355 -9.20 -0.54 -19.04
CA ASN A 355 -9.38 0.82 -18.50
C ASN A 355 -7.99 1.47 -18.32
N PRO A 356 -7.35 1.95 -19.40
CA PRO A 356 -5.95 2.36 -19.39
C PRO A 356 -5.58 3.47 -18.41
N GLU A 357 -6.55 4.29 -17.97
CA GLU A 357 -6.35 5.31 -16.93
C GLU A 357 -5.98 4.71 -15.55
N THR A 358 -6.23 3.42 -15.35
CA THR A 358 -5.90 2.70 -14.10
C THR A 358 -4.49 2.14 -14.06
N LEU A 359 -3.82 2.03 -15.22
CA LEU A 359 -2.47 1.47 -15.34
C LEU A 359 -1.43 2.39 -14.69
N PHE A 360 -0.38 1.80 -14.14
CA PHE A 360 0.76 2.55 -13.64
C PHE A 360 1.73 2.83 -14.79
N VAL A 361 2.11 4.10 -14.94
CA VAL A 361 3.00 4.55 -16.02
C VAL A 361 4.39 4.75 -15.40
N PRO A 362 5.47 4.18 -15.97
CA PRO A 362 6.82 4.46 -15.48
C PRO A 362 7.11 5.96 -15.61
N MET A 363 7.76 6.54 -14.60
CA MET A 363 8.23 7.91 -14.73
C MET A 363 9.26 8.00 -15.84
N PHE A 364 9.13 9.05 -16.64
CA PHE A 364 10.14 9.51 -17.58
C PHE A 364 10.01 11.02 -17.62
N ALA A 365 10.91 11.71 -16.92
CA ALA A 365 10.93 13.16 -16.94
C ALA A 365 11.45 13.62 -18.31
N PRO A 366 10.67 14.42 -19.05
CA PRO A 366 11.14 15.00 -20.29
C PRO A 366 12.40 15.82 -20.05
N ASP A 367 13.37 15.66 -20.92
CA ASP A 367 14.53 16.53 -21.02
C ASP A 367 14.08 17.95 -21.37
N GLU A 368 14.47 18.91 -20.55
CA GLU A 368 14.06 20.32 -20.63
C GLU A 368 14.84 21.07 -21.72
N ALA A 369 14.32 22.24 -22.11
CA ALA A 369 14.74 22.92 -23.33
C ALA A 369 16.10 23.63 -23.19
N ARG A 370 17.21 22.89 -23.26
CA ARG A 370 18.57 23.43 -23.47
C ARG A 370 19.46 22.39 -24.13
N HIS A 371 20.45 22.87 -24.89
CA HIS A 371 21.49 22.05 -25.48
C HIS A 371 22.60 21.79 -24.46
N LEU A 372 22.61 20.60 -23.82
CA LEU A 372 23.71 20.23 -22.92
C LEU A 372 25.06 20.17 -23.66
N TRP A 373 25.05 19.57 -24.85
CA TRP A 373 26.16 19.59 -25.79
C TRP A 373 25.71 20.21 -27.11
N THR A 374 26.61 21.00 -27.71
CA THR A 374 26.33 21.76 -28.92
C THR A 374 27.09 21.26 -30.14
N ASP A 375 28.14 20.47 -29.95
CA ASP A 375 28.88 19.78 -31.00
C ASP A 375 28.36 18.34 -31.08
N LEU A 376 27.65 18.01 -32.15
CA LEU A 376 26.96 16.74 -32.32
C LEU A 376 27.83 15.69 -33.05
N ASN A 377 28.87 16.14 -33.75
CA ASN A 377 29.72 15.30 -34.60
C ASN A 377 31.17 15.17 -34.09
N ASP A 378 31.50 15.82 -32.97
CA ASP A 378 32.83 15.86 -32.33
C ASP A 378 33.93 16.38 -33.26
N ASP A 379 33.60 17.34 -34.13
CA ASP A 379 34.56 18.01 -35.03
C ASP A 379 35.19 19.29 -34.42
N GLY A 380 34.76 19.66 -33.22
CA GLY A 380 35.18 20.86 -32.48
C GLY A 380 34.42 22.12 -32.88
N ILE A 381 33.34 22.01 -33.67
CA ILE A 381 32.45 23.10 -34.06
C ILE A 381 31.07 22.88 -33.41
N PRO A 382 30.57 23.86 -32.64
CA PRO A 382 29.19 23.83 -32.20
C PRO A 382 28.22 23.85 -33.39
N ASP A 383 27.44 22.78 -33.56
CA ASP A 383 26.31 22.66 -34.48
C ASP A 383 25.06 23.40 -33.96
N LEU A 384 24.94 23.48 -32.63
CA LEU A 384 23.80 24.10 -31.93
C LEU A 384 24.25 25.39 -31.22
N ASN A 385 23.32 26.32 -31.03
CA ASN A 385 23.60 27.56 -30.32
C ASN A 385 23.75 27.31 -28.81
N THR A 386 24.56 28.14 -28.17
CA THR A 386 24.70 28.15 -26.71
C THR A 386 23.66 29.09 -26.11
N ASP A 387 22.42 28.62 -25.97
CA ASP A 387 21.41 29.36 -25.20
C ASP A 387 21.62 29.10 -23.70
N ASN A 388 21.89 30.17 -22.92
CA ASN A 388 22.27 30.12 -21.50
C ASN A 388 21.08 30.01 -20.53
N TRP A 389 20.12 29.11 -20.78
CA TRP A 389 18.96 28.95 -19.90
C TRP A 389 19.25 27.87 -18.87
N ASN A 390 19.19 28.18 -17.58
CA ASN A 390 19.55 27.20 -16.53
C ASN A 390 18.34 26.35 -16.17
N TYR A 391 18.11 25.28 -16.93
CA TYR A 391 17.12 24.24 -16.60
C TYR A 391 17.71 23.23 -15.63
N ASP A 392 16.86 22.59 -14.82
CA ASP A 392 17.33 21.62 -13.82
C ASP A 392 17.45 20.20 -14.44
N ASN A 393 16.72 19.93 -15.53
CA ASN A 393 16.68 18.62 -16.19
C ASN A 393 17.01 18.68 -17.70
N ASP A 394 18.10 19.33 -18.08
CA ASP A 394 18.60 19.50 -19.46
C ASP A 394 19.82 18.62 -19.75
N TRP A 395 19.58 17.32 -19.87
CA TRP A 395 20.61 16.29 -20.05
C TRP A 395 20.75 15.80 -21.50
N TRP A 396 20.06 16.42 -22.46
CA TRP A 396 20.09 16.01 -23.87
C TRP A 396 20.27 17.18 -24.84
N ALA A 397 20.66 16.90 -26.08
CA ALA A 397 20.68 17.91 -27.14
C ALA A 397 19.32 17.99 -27.83
N ASP A 398 18.64 19.14 -27.74
CA ASP A 398 17.40 19.39 -28.46
C ASP A 398 17.55 19.29 -29.99
N TRP A 399 16.45 18.94 -30.67
CA TRP A 399 16.45 18.72 -32.12
C TRP A 399 16.37 20.01 -32.96
N GLU A 400 15.48 20.93 -32.57
CA GLU A 400 15.23 22.16 -33.32
C GLU A 400 15.69 23.38 -32.51
N ASN A 401 16.15 24.44 -33.18
CA ASN A 401 16.43 25.73 -32.55
C ASN A 401 15.17 26.64 -32.60
N THR A 402 14.04 26.14 -32.09
CA THR A 402 12.72 26.84 -32.09
C THR A 402 12.39 27.41 -30.70
N THR A 403 11.12 27.48 -30.28
CA THR A 403 10.76 27.89 -28.92
C THR A 403 10.87 26.70 -27.94
N THR A 404 10.95 26.99 -26.64
CA THR A 404 11.21 25.98 -25.59
C THR A 404 10.21 24.82 -25.57
N LYS A 405 8.92 25.08 -25.84
CA LYS A 405 7.88 24.04 -25.80
C LYS A 405 8.03 22.98 -26.92
N PRO A 406 8.13 23.34 -28.21
CA PRO A 406 8.45 22.38 -29.26
C PRO A 406 9.76 21.61 -29.00
N ARG A 407 10.80 22.26 -28.50
CA ARG A 407 12.08 21.61 -28.18
C ARG A 407 11.93 20.48 -27.15
N GLN A 408 11.30 20.78 -26.03
CA GLN A 408 11.10 19.82 -24.94
C GLN A 408 10.27 18.60 -25.38
N ALA A 409 9.26 18.81 -26.24
CA ALA A 409 8.36 17.75 -26.67
C ALA A 409 8.89 16.89 -27.83
N ASP A 410 9.90 17.35 -28.56
CA ASP A 410 10.36 16.68 -29.77
C ASP A 410 11.05 15.34 -29.46
N MET A 411 10.41 14.24 -29.86
CA MET A 411 10.91 12.90 -29.54
C MET A 411 12.15 12.50 -30.32
N ARG A 412 12.47 13.15 -31.45
CA ARG A 412 13.65 12.81 -32.26
C ARG A 412 14.94 12.90 -31.45
N LYS A 413 14.98 13.80 -30.45
CA LYS A 413 16.18 14.04 -29.65
C LYS A 413 16.67 12.78 -28.97
N TYR A 414 15.81 12.00 -28.33
CA TYR A 414 16.19 10.81 -27.55
C TYR A 414 16.80 9.66 -28.38
N PHE A 415 16.75 9.74 -29.71
CA PHE A 415 17.35 8.75 -30.61
C PHE A 415 18.70 9.20 -31.20
N ARG A 416 19.17 10.40 -30.82
CA ARG A 416 20.58 10.77 -31.00
C ARG A 416 21.46 9.88 -30.14
N ILE A 417 22.72 9.71 -30.51
CA ILE A 417 23.70 9.07 -29.62
C ILE A 417 24.32 10.17 -28.77
N LYS A 418 24.28 10.04 -27.44
CA LYS A 418 24.99 10.97 -26.56
C LYS A 418 26.51 10.84 -26.77
N PRO A 419 27.24 11.93 -27.03
CA PRO A 419 28.70 11.89 -27.19
C PRO A 419 29.45 11.44 -25.93
N TYR A 420 30.66 10.90 -26.13
CA TYR A 420 31.52 10.37 -25.07
C TYR A 420 31.87 11.42 -24.01
N ASP A 421 32.27 12.62 -24.44
CA ASP A 421 32.73 13.70 -23.54
C ASP A 421 31.58 14.55 -22.96
N ALA A 422 30.31 14.26 -23.30
CA ALA A 422 29.16 14.96 -22.73
C ALA A 422 28.86 14.50 -21.30
N ALA A 423 28.40 15.43 -20.44
CA ALA A 423 28.02 15.10 -19.07
C ALA A 423 26.85 14.09 -19.03
N ALA A 424 26.84 13.23 -18.01
CA ALA A 424 25.75 12.28 -17.77
C ALA A 424 24.96 12.68 -16.53
N ALA A 425 23.66 12.43 -16.56
CA ALA A 425 22.78 12.65 -15.41
C ALA A 425 23.17 11.72 -14.25
N PRO A 426 23.33 12.23 -13.02
CA PRO A 426 23.44 11.37 -11.86
C PRO A 426 22.09 10.68 -11.55
N ASP A 427 22.10 9.70 -10.66
CA ASP A 427 20.88 9.01 -10.24
C ASP A 427 19.81 10.00 -9.73
N GLY A 428 18.54 9.72 -10.02
CA GLY A 428 17.42 10.61 -9.71
C GLY A 428 17.37 11.89 -10.56
N ASN A 429 18.12 11.97 -11.67
CA ASN A 429 18.09 13.06 -12.67
C ASN A 429 17.90 12.50 -14.09
N GLY A 430 17.85 13.38 -15.09
CA GLY A 430 17.59 13.00 -16.48
C GLY A 430 16.20 12.39 -16.61
N PRO A 431 16.05 11.29 -17.36
CA PRO A 431 14.78 10.55 -17.42
C PRO A 431 14.22 10.13 -16.06
N ASN A 432 15.09 9.91 -15.05
CA ASN A 432 14.72 9.51 -13.69
C ASN A 432 14.54 10.71 -12.74
N TYR A 433 14.42 11.95 -13.25
CA TYR A 433 14.26 13.14 -12.40
C TYR A 433 13.11 12.98 -11.39
N SER A 434 13.36 13.35 -10.13
CA SER A 434 12.46 13.15 -8.98
C SER A 434 12.22 11.70 -8.53
N CYS A 435 12.98 10.72 -9.04
CA CYS A 435 13.03 9.37 -8.51
C CYS A 435 14.16 9.22 -7.48
N THR A 436 13.96 9.78 -6.29
CA THR A 436 15.00 9.87 -5.24
C THR A 436 14.79 8.89 -4.08
N THR A 437 13.77 8.04 -4.17
CA THR A 437 13.37 7.13 -3.09
C THR A 437 13.83 5.71 -3.36
N ASN A 438 14.09 4.97 -2.29
CA ASN A 438 14.37 3.54 -2.38
C ASN A 438 13.08 2.78 -2.71
N PRO A 439 13.17 1.56 -3.26
CA PRO A 439 12.00 0.74 -3.53
C PRO A 439 11.14 0.47 -2.28
N ILE A 440 9.82 0.44 -2.46
CA ILE A 440 8.86 -0.05 -1.46
C ILE A 440 9.28 -1.46 -1.03
N THR A 441 9.29 -1.69 0.28
CA THR A 441 9.37 -3.05 0.83
C THR A 441 7.96 -3.59 1.00
N PRO A 442 7.59 -4.70 0.33
CA PRO A 442 6.27 -5.34 0.49
C PRO A 442 5.99 -5.78 1.93
N LEU A 443 4.76 -6.23 2.20
CA LEU A 443 4.39 -6.77 3.50
C LEU A 443 5.21 -8.02 3.88
N THR A 444 6.12 -7.85 4.83
CA THR A 444 7.02 -8.88 5.34
C THR A 444 6.66 -9.25 6.77
N ASP A 445 6.68 -10.56 7.08
CA ASP A 445 6.39 -11.06 8.43
C ASP A 445 7.54 -10.73 9.40
N ILE A 446 7.27 -9.87 10.37
CA ILE A 446 8.27 -9.43 11.36
C ILE A 446 8.33 -10.34 12.58
N SER A 447 7.50 -11.38 12.66
CA SER A 447 7.57 -12.39 13.74
C SER A 447 8.80 -13.29 13.64
N VAL A 448 9.44 -13.30 12.46
CA VAL A 448 10.68 -14.02 12.17
C VAL A 448 11.86 -13.05 12.02
N THR A 449 13.06 -13.49 12.43
CA THR A 449 14.27 -12.64 12.43
C THR A 449 14.58 -12.08 11.04
N GLY A 450 14.52 -12.91 9.99
CA GLY A 450 14.84 -12.47 8.63
C GLY A 450 13.94 -11.34 8.14
N GLY A 451 12.62 -11.46 8.34
CA GLY A 451 11.68 -10.43 7.91
C GLY A 451 11.75 -9.15 8.74
N LYS A 452 12.03 -9.27 10.04
CA LYS A 452 12.34 -8.11 10.89
C LYS A 452 13.58 -7.37 10.40
N ASP A 453 14.66 -8.10 10.10
CA ASP A 453 15.93 -7.50 9.66
C ASP A 453 15.80 -6.86 8.27
N GLU A 454 15.00 -7.44 7.38
CA GLU A 454 14.68 -6.88 6.06
C GLU A 454 14.03 -5.49 6.18
N ILE A 455 12.97 -5.36 7.01
CA ILE A 455 12.30 -4.07 7.23
C ILE A 455 13.24 -3.05 7.88
N LYS A 456 14.06 -3.47 8.86
CA LYS A 456 15.02 -2.57 9.51
C LYS A 456 16.11 -2.10 8.57
N LYS A 457 16.59 -2.97 7.68
CA LYS A 457 17.55 -2.63 6.63
C LYS A 457 16.95 -1.60 5.67
N ALA A 458 15.72 -1.82 5.19
CA ALA A 458 15.05 -0.87 4.31
C ALA A 458 14.87 0.51 4.97
N ILE A 459 14.53 0.55 6.27
CA ILE A 459 14.49 1.80 7.06
C ILE A 459 15.87 2.46 7.09
N ASP A 460 16.94 1.71 7.32
CA ASP A 460 18.30 2.24 7.40
C ASP A 460 18.81 2.81 6.08
N GLU A 461 18.36 2.28 4.94
CA GLU A 461 18.76 2.72 3.61
C GLU A 461 18.10 4.03 3.16
N MET A 462 17.05 4.51 3.85
CA MET A 462 16.34 5.74 3.44
C MET A 462 17.26 6.97 3.42
N GLY A 463 17.21 7.78 2.35
CA GLY A 463 17.96 9.04 2.22
C GLY A 463 17.05 10.26 2.07
N PRO A 464 17.35 11.41 2.72
CA PRO A 464 16.52 12.61 2.64
C PRO A 464 16.78 13.41 1.34
N SER A 465 15.93 13.28 0.32
CA SER A 465 16.06 13.97 -0.97
C SER A 465 14.71 14.15 -1.68
N GLY A 466 14.52 15.30 -2.34
CA GLY A 466 13.33 15.61 -3.15
C GLY A 466 12.23 16.38 -2.39
N ASN A 467 11.12 16.63 -3.08
CA ASN A 467 9.93 17.29 -2.53
C ASN A 467 9.09 16.36 -1.64
N THR A 468 8.02 16.87 -1.05
CA THR A 468 7.16 16.14 -0.10
C THR A 468 5.79 15.87 -0.72
N ASN A 469 5.52 14.63 -1.13
CA ASN A 469 4.26 14.19 -1.72
C ASN A 469 3.53 13.17 -0.82
N VAL A 470 2.95 13.66 0.28
CA VAL A 470 2.20 12.84 1.24
C VAL A 470 1.00 12.10 0.63
N PRO A 471 0.20 12.68 -0.30
CA PRO A 471 -0.92 11.92 -0.88
C PRO A 471 -0.44 10.68 -1.64
N GLU A 472 0.65 10.79 -2.41
CA GLU A 472 1.19 9.64 -3.14
C GLU A 472 1.75 8.58 -2.19
N GLY A 473 2.53 8.99 -1.18
CA GLY A 473 3.01 8.07 -0.14
C GLY A 473 1.86 7.35 0.57
N THR A 474 0.79 8.06 0.91
CA THR A 474 -0.39 7.49 1.58
C THR A 474 -1.15 6.51 0.66
N ALA A 475 -1.29 6.85 -0.62
CA ALA A 475 -1.96 5.99 -1.61
C ALA A 475 -1.19 4.68 -1.84
N TRP A 476 0.14 4.74 -1.89
CA TRP A 476 0.98 3.53 -1.93
C TRP A 476 0.98 2.75 -0.62
N GLY A 477 0.93 3.43 0.53
CA GLY A 477 0.74 2.78 1.84
C GLY A 477 -0.54 1.95 1.88
N TRP A 478 -1.64 2.49 1.34
CA TRP A 478 -2.88 1.75 1.18
C TRP A 478 -2.70 0.54 0.25
N ARG A 479 -2.10 0.73 -0.94
CA ARG A 479 -1.83 -0.37 -1.89
C ARG A 479 -0.98 -1.50 -1.31
N VAL A 480 -0.02 -1.18 -0.43
CA VAL A 480 0.83 -2.19 0.23
C VAL A 480 0.02 -3.07 1.19
N VAL A 481 -0.96 -2.50 1.90
CA VAL A 481 -1.83 -3.28 2.79
C VAL A 481 -3.00 -3.93 2.07
N SER A 482 -3.33 -3.53 0.85
CA SER A 482 -4.38 -4.16 0.04
C SER A 482 -3.99 -5.56 -0.47
N SER A 483 -4.97 -6.35 -0.90
CA SER A 483 -4.77 -7.70 -1.43
C SER A 483 -4.46 -7.73 -2.93
N THR A 484 -4.76 -6.65 -3.64
CA THR A 484 -4.61 -6.56 -5.09
C THR A 484 -3.21 -6.09 -5.51
N ALA A 485 -2.86 -6.35 -6.76
CA ALA A 485 -1.62 -5.82 -7.34
C ALA A 485 -1.63 -4.27 -7.28
N PRO A 486 -0.48 -3.61 -7.02
CA PRO A 486 0.89 -4.12 -7.24
C PRO A 486 1.48 -5.03 -6.15
N PHE A 487 1.00 -4.94 -4.91
CA PHE A 487 1.55 -5.71 -3.78
C PHE A 487 0.51 -6.68 -3.23
N THR A 488 0.52 -7.93 -3.70
CA THR A 488 -0.48 -8.94 -3.31
C THR A 488 -0.22 -9.60 -1.95
N GLY A 489 0.55 -8.93 -1.08
CA GLY A 489 0.96 -9.46 0.23
C GLY A 489 -0.10 -9.31 1.31
N GLY A 490 -1.08 -8.42 1.11
CA GLY A 490 -2.17 -8.18 2.05
C GLY A 490 -3.25 -9.26 1.96
N ARG A 491 -3.85 -9.59 3.11
CA ARG A 491 -5.02 -10.46 3.18
C ARG A 491 -6.23 -9.83 2.48
N SER A 492 -7.20 -10.65 2.08
CA SER A 492 -8.44 -10.17 1.46
C SER A 492 -9.13 -9.11 2.32
N GLU A 493 -9.68 -8.08 1.69
CA GLU A 493 -10.50 -7.04 2.32
C GLU A 493 -11.79 -7.60 2.92
N SER A 494 -12.21 -8.79 2.49
CA SER A 494 -13.34 -9.53 3.07
C SER A 494 -12.95 -10.38 4.29
N GLU A 495 -11.65 -10.61 4.53
CA GLU A 495 -11.18 -11.43 5.64
C GLU A 495 -11.44 -10.73 6.98
N LYS A 496 -12.11 -11.43 7.91
CA LYS A 496 -12.37 -10.90 9.26
C LYS A 496 -11.25 -11.28 10.23
N GLY A 497 -10.99 -10.42 11.20
CA GLY A 497 -9.91 -10.63 12.19
C GLY A 497 -8.51 -10.20 11.71
N ASN A 498 -8.46 -9.44 10.61
CA ASN A 498 -7.24 -8.79 10.14
C ASN A 498 -7.41 -7.27 10.20
N ASP A 499 -6.44 -6.58 10.79
CA ASP A 499 -6.38 -5.13 10.80
C ASP A 499 -5.34 -4.61 9.81
N LYS A 500 -5.80 -3.75 8.90
CA LYS A 500 -4.95 -3.01 7.97
C LYS A 500 -4.70 -1.62 8.52
N VAL A 501 -3.44 -1.23 8.67
CA VAL A 501 -3.03 0.05 9.23
C VAL A 501 -2.03 0.73 8.31
N VAL A 502 -2.25 2.02 8.06
CA VAL A 502 -1.29 2.88 7.37
C VAL A 502 -0.83 3.94 8.36
N ILE A 503 0.48 3.99 8.61
CA ILE A 503 1.10 4.97 9.50
C ILE A 503 1.86 5.96 8.62
N VAL A 504 1.36 7.18 8.51
CA VAL A 504 1.96 8.25 7.71
C VAL A 504 2.73 9.19 8.61
N LEU A 505 4.00 9.43 8.29
CA LEU A 505 4.82 10.43 8.98
C LEU A 505 5.48 11.37 7.99
N THR A 506 5.38 12.67 8.26
CA THR A 506 6.08 13.74 7.51
C THR A 506 6.55 14.87 8.43
N ASP A 507 7.63 15.55 8.06
CA ASP A 507 8.15 16.74 8.74
C ASP A 507 7.76 18.06 8.05
N GLY A 508 6.92 18.00 7.03
CA GLY A 508 6.70 19.09 6.10
C GLY A 508 5.26 19.21 5.63
N ALA A 509 4.97 20.38 5.06
CA ALA A 509 3.80 20.55 4.22
C ALA A 509 3.99 19.84 2.88
N ASN A 510 2.89 19.49 2.21
CA ASN A 510 2.96 19.04 0.83
C ASN A 510 3.63 20.11 -0.04
N THR A 511 4.63 19.71 -0.83
CA THR A 511 5.40 20.62 -1.68
C THR A 511 5.43 20.16 -3.12
N TYR A 512 5.23 21.11 -4.01
CA TYR A 512 5.44 20.98 -5.45
C TYR A 512 6.11 22.28 -5.90
N SER A 513 7.31 22.20 -6.46
CA SER A 513 8.11 23.41 -6.74
C SER A 513 7.53 24.17 -7.94
N PRO A 514 7.01 25.40 -7.77
CA PRO A 514 6.46 26.17 -8.87
C PRO A 514 7.54 26.82 -9.73
N PHE A 515 7.24 26.97 -11.02
CA PHE A 515 7.96 27.88 -11.92
C PHE A 515 7.00 28.96 -12.40
N GLY A 516 7.27 30.22 -12.02
CA GLY A 516 6.41 31.36 -12.36
C GLY A 516 6.43 31.73 -13.83
N ASP A 517 7.47 31.33 -14.57
CA ASP A 517 7.72 31.80 -15.92
C ASP A 517 7.17 30.82 -16.98
N SER A 518 6.23 31.32 -17.80
CA SER A 518 5.66 30.59 -18.95
C SER A 518 6.68 30.27 -20.04
N SER A 519 7.82 30.94 -20.06
CA SER A 519 8.89 30.77 -21.04
C SER A 519 9.57 29.40 -20.92
N TYR A 520 9.41 28.71 -19.78
CA TYR A 520 9.94 27.35 -19.51
C TYR A 520 9.01 26.27 -20.07
N ALA A 521 8.80 26.25 -21.39
CA ALA A 521 7.85 25.36 -22.08
C ALA A 521 6.41 25.40 -21.52
N ASN A 522 6.10 26.41 -20.70
CA ASN A 522 4.93 26.49 -19.83
C ASN A 522 4.78 25.26 -18.89
N ASN A 523 5.88 24.72 -18.36
CA ASN A 523 5.90 23.60 -17.40
C ASN A 523 5.24 23.97 -16.05
N ARG A 524 5.42 25.21 -15.59
CA ARG A 524 4.85 25.78 -14.36
C ARG A 524 5.24 25.09 -13.04
N SER A 525 6.05 24.04 -13.08
CA SER A 525 6.64 23.36 -11.93
C SER A 525 7.86 22.54 -12.33
N THR A 526 8.63 22.06 -11.35
CA THR A 526 9.53 20.91 -11.56
C THR A 526 8.73 19.66 -11.94
N TYR A 527 9.36 18.69 -12.60
CA TYR A 527 8.75 17.39 -12.87
C TYR A 527 8.72 16.53 -11.59
N ALA A 528 7.60 15.86 -11.32
CA ALA A 528 7.43 14.91 -10.22
C ALA A 528 6.23 13.97 -10.53
N ALA A 529 5.71 13.23 -9.56
CA ALA A 529 4.68 12.20 -9.80
C ALA A 529 3.44 12.66 -10.57
N TYR A 530 3.03 13.95 -10.47
CA TYR A 530 1.88 14.49 -11.22
C TYR A 530 2.26 15.09 -12.58
N GLY A 531 3.52 14.94 -13.02
CA GLY A 531 4.06 15.56 -14.23
C GLY A 531 4.28 17.06 -14.08
N TYR A 532 4.31 17.79 -15.20
CA TYR A 532 4.40 19.25 -15.16
C TYR A 532 3.03 19.87 -14.86
N ALA A 533 2.96 20.76 -13.87
CA ALA A 533 1.70 21.37 -13.44
C ALA A 533 1.03 22.23 -14.54
N GLY A 534 1.78 22.72 -15.50
CA GLY A 534 1.29 23.50 -16.64
C GLY A 534 0.85 22.66 -17.85
N LYS A 535 0.99 21.32 -17.76
CA LYS A 535 0.52 20.40 -18.79
C LYS A 535 -0.87 19.87 -18.41
N GLY A 536 -1.87 20.22 -19.21
CA GLY A 536 -3.20 19.66 -19.06
C GLY A 536 -3.26 18.18 -19.44
N TYR A 537 -4.03 17.42 -18.67
CA TYR A 537 -4.27 15.99 -18.90
C TYR A 537 -5.02 15.76 -20.21
N ASP A 538 -4.54 14.80 -21.02
CA ASP A 538 -5.16 14.33 -22.26
C ASP A 538 -5.63 15.45 -23.21
N GLY A 539 -4.78 16.48 -23.39
CA GLY A 539 -5.08 17.63 -24.24
C GLY A 539 -6.08 18.64 -23.66
N GLY A 540 -6.58 18.40 -22.45
CA GLY A 540 -7.42 19.33 -21.70
C GLY A 540 -6.66 20.51 -21.08
N THR A 541 -7.34 21.28 -20.24
CA THR A 541 -6.80 22.49 -19.59
C THR A 541 -6.41 22.29 -18.12
N THR A 542 -6.81 21.18 -17.50
CA THR A 542 -6.55 20.88 -16.08
C THR A 542 -5.44 19.84 -15.98
N SER A 543 -4.39 20.15 -15.23
CA SER A 543 -3.28 19.22 -14.97
C SER A 543 -3.61 18.23 -13.85
N ARG A 544 -2.88 17.10 -13.81
CA ARG A 544 -3.15 15.97 -12.91
C ARG A 544 -3.18 16.35 -11.42
N ILE A 545 -2.29 17.26 -10.99
CA ILE A 545 -2.27 17.75 -9.59
C ILE A 545 -3.57 18.45 -9.17
N PHE A 546 -4.34 18.99 -10.12
CA PHE A 546 -5.59 19.68 -9.85
C PHE A 546 -6.86 18.86 -10.18
N MET A 547 -6.70 17.65 -10.74
CA MET A 547 -7.84 16.79 -11.03
C MET A 547 -8.51 16.32 -9.74
N GLY A 548 -9.84 16.34 -9.72
CA GLY A 548 -10.64 15.89 -8.57
C GLY A 548 -10.62 16.82 -7.34
N THR A 549 -9.86 17.93 -7.37
CA THR A 549 -9.89 18.92 -6.28
C THR A 549 -11.09 19.86 -6.43
N SER A 550 -11.55 20.42 -5.32
CA SER A 550 -12.73 21.28 -5.22
C SER A 550 -12.55 22.61 -5.96
N SER A 551 -13.62 23.41 -6.00
CA SER A 551 -13.58 24.79 -6.52
C SER A 551 -12.75 25.75 -5.67
N SER A 552 -12.33 25.33 -4.45
CA SER A 552 -11.48 26.14 -3.58
C SER A 552 -10.02 26.17 -4.06
N VAL A 553 -9.61 25.16 -4.84
CA VAL A 553 -8.30 25.05 -5.46
C VAL A 553 -8.37 25.60 -6.88
N SER A 554 -7.59 26.64 -7.15
CA SER A 554 -7.51 27.22 -8.50
C SER A 554 -6.83 26.25 -9.46
N LYS A 555 -7.40 26.07 -10.65
CA LYS A 555 -6.85 25.19 -11.70
C LYS A 555 -5.81 25.89 -12.58
N SER A 556 -5.61 27.19 -12.39
CA SER A 556 -4.74 28.05 -13.20
C SER A 556 -3.73 28.86 -12.38
N THR A 557 -3.71 28.69 -11.06
CA THR A 557 -2.74 29.35 -10.18
C THR A 557 -1.58 28.40 -9.87
N TYR A 558 -0.39 28.73 -10.35
CA TYR A 558 0.83 27.91 -10.20
C TYR A 558 1.73 28.51 -9.12
N ALA A 559 1.30 28.38 -7.86
CA ALA A 559 2.00 28.89 -6.69
C ALA A 559 2.04 27.82 -5.60
N SER A 560 3.07 27.87 -4.75
CA SER A 560 3.31 26.85 -3.72
C SER A 560 2.12 26.64 -2.78
N ASP A 561 1.39 27.71 -2.44
CA ASP A 561 0.22 27.65 -1.56
C ASP A 561 -0.98 26.96 -2.21
N ASN A 562 -1.21 27.18 -3.51
CA ASN A 562 -2.26 26.52 -4.27
C ASN A 562 -1.92 25.06 -4.58
N PHE A 563 -0.65 24.73 -4.84
CA PHE A 563 -0.19 23.34 -4.95
C PHE A 563 -0.32 22.59 -3.63
N GLN A 564 0.08 23.21 -2.51
CA GLN A 564 -0.15 22.64 -1.18
C GLN A 564 -1.64 22.36 -0.96
N ALA A 565 -2.53 23.33 -1.24
CA ALA A 565 -3.97 23.14 -1.09
C ALA A 565 -4.51 21.99 -1.97
N ALA A 566 -4.05 21.88 -3.21
CA ALA A 566 -4.41 20.78 -4.10
C ALA A 566 -4.02 19.41 -3.55
N MET A 567 -2.77 19.28 -3.11
CA MET A 567 -2.23 18.04 -2.55
C MET A 567 -2.84 17.69 -1.20
N ASP A 568 -3.14 18.69 -0.36
CA ASP A 568 -3.85 18.51 0.91
C ASP A 568 -5.26 17.94 0.68
N GLU A 569 -6.01 18.47 -0.31
CA GLU A 569 -7.32 17.91 -0.70
C GLU A 569 -7.20 16.49 -1.27
N GLN A 570 -6.21 16.22 -2.11
CA GLN A 570 -5.96 14.86 -2.62
C GLN A 570 -5.62 13.89 -1.49
N MET A 571 -4.84 14.32 -0.50
CA MET A 571 -4.53 13.51 0.69
C MET A 571 -5.81 13.21 1.48
N GLN A 572 -6.68 14.19 1.67
CA GLN A 572 -7.98 13.94 2.32
C GLN A 572 -8.81 12.90 1.57
N ASN A 573 -8.84 12.99 0.24
CA ASN A 573 -9.55 12.04 -0.61
C ASN A 573 -8.97 10.61 -0.50
N VAL A 574 -7.64 10.47 -0.54
CA VAL A 574 -6.97 9.17 -0.31
C VAL A 574 -7.36 8.59 1.05
N CYS A 575 -7.25 9.38 2.13
CA CYS A 575 -7.57 8.89 3.47
C CYS A 575 -9.05 8.55 3.64
N ALA A 576 -9.96 9.34 3.06
CA ALA A 576 -11.39 9.06 3.08
C ALA A 576 -11.72 7.75 2.34
N ASN A 577 -11.14 7.55 1.15
CA ASN A 577 -11.35 6.35 0.35
C ASN A 577 -10.76 5.11 1.04
N ALA A 578 -9.56 5.22 1.64
CA ALA A 578 -8.91 4.12 2.37
C ALA A 578 -9.70 3.70 3.63
N LYS A 579 -10.23 4.66 4.40
CA LYS A 579 -11.08 4.36 5.56
C LYS A 579 -12.42 3.75 5.16
N GLY A 580 -12.89 4.03 3.95
CA GLY A 580 -14.12 3.48 3.39
C GLY A 580 -15.40 4.15 3.89
N PRO A 581 -16.57 3.77 3.35
CA PRO A 581 -17.84 4.45 3.62
C PRO A 581 -18.33 4.30 5.07
N ASN A 582 -17.86 3.28 5.79
CA ASN A 582 -18.20 3.02 7.18
C ASN A 582 -17.13 3.53 8.16
N ALA A 583 -16.25 4.44 7.71
CA ALA A 583 -15.17 5.02 8.50
C ALA A 583 -15.61 5.41 9.92
N ARG A 584 -14.73 5.11 10.88
CA ARG A 584 -15.02 5.32 12.29
C ARG A 584 -15.19 6.82 12.59
N LYS A 585 -16.23 7.14 13.36
CA LYS A 585 -16.60 8.51 13.72
C LYS A 585 -16.11 8.86 15.13
N VAL A 586 -16.13 10.16 15.44
CA VAL A 586 -15.81 10.69 16.77
C VAL A 586 -16.65 10.06 17.89
N THR A 587 -17.88 9.64 17.59
CA THR A 587 -18.81 8.97 18.52
C THR A 587 -18.40 7.54 18.86
N GLY A 588 -17.41 6.97 18.16
CA GLY A 588 -17.02 5.56 18.29
C GLY A 588 -17.83 4.61 17.41
N GLU A 589 -18.77 5.12 16.61
CA GLU A 589 -19.52 4.34 15.62
C GLU A 589 -18.72 4.14 14.33
N GLY A 590 -18.97 3.03 13.63
CA GLY A 590 -18.29 2.70 12.39
C GLY A 590 -16.90 2.07 12.60
N ASN A 591 -16.36 1.54 11.51
CA ASN A 591 -15.09 0.85 11.47
C ASN A 591 -14.37 1.18 10.17
N ASP A 592 -13.13 1.61 10.28
CA ASP A 592 -12.28 1.87 9.13
C ASP A 592 -11.91 0.54 8.44
N ALA A 593 -11.99 0.53 7.11
CA ALA A 593 -11.44 -0.55 6.29
C ALA A 593 -9.91 -0.58 6.39
N VAL A 594 -9.29 0.61 6.39
CA VAL A 594 -7.86 0.82 6.70
C VAL A 594 -7.76 1.88 7.80
N VAL A 595 -7.14 1.54 8.93
CA VAL A 595 -6.88 2.49 10.01
C VAL A 595 -5.71 3.36 9.60
N VAL A 596 -5.96 4.66 9.43
CA VAL A 596 -4.93 5.64 9.12
C VAL A 596 -4.46 6.33 10.39
N MET A 597 -3.18 6.21 10.72
CA MET A 597 -2.50 6.91 11.80
C MET A 597 -1.55 7.95 11.19
N THR A 598 -1.52 9.17 11.73
CA THR A 598 -0.68 10.23 11.15
C THR A 598 0.20 10.91 12.20
N VAL A 599 1.44 11.22 11.84
CA VAL A 599 2.42 11.88 12.70
C VAL A 599 3.05 13.04 11.95
N SER A 600 2.92 14.26 12.47
CA SER A 600 3.75 15.38 12.02
C SER A 600 5.01 15.47 12.87
N LEU A 601 6.15 15.80 12.26
CA LEU A 601 7.42 15.96 12.94
C LEU A 601 7.93 17.40 12.85
N ASP A 602 8.11 18.04 14.01
CA ASP A 602 8.63 19.40 14.15
C ASP A 602 7.85 20.48 13.36
N LEU A 603 6.54 20.29 13.19
CA LEU A 603 5.64 21.28 12.60
C LEU A 603 5.10 22.26 13.66
N SER A 604 5.05 23.54 13.31
CA SER A 604 4.60 24.63 14.16
C SER A 604 3.20 25.12 13.80
N GLU A 605 2.32 25.21 14.79
CA GLU A 605 1.00 25.81 14.63
C GLU A 605 1.03 27.33 14.35
N SER A 606 2.19 27.98 14.59
CA SER A 606 2.35 29.42 14.36
C SER A 606 2.60 29.80 12.91
N LYS A 607 3.07 28.85 12.08
CA LYS A 607 3.35 29.08 10.66
C LYS A 607 2.18 28.58 9.82
N THR A 608 1.60 29.45 9.00
CA THR A 608 0.39 29.16 8.23
C THR A 608 0.48 27.87 7.38
N ALA A 609 1.59 27.66 6.67
CA ALA A 609 1.77 26.48 5.83
C ALA A 609 1.88 25.18 6.64
N GLU A 610 2.65 25.20 7.74
CA GLU A 610 2.82 24.05 8.64
C GLU A 610 1.53 23.76 9.42
N LYS A 611 0.79 24.79 9.81
CA LYS A 611 -0.55 24.64 10.42
C LYS A 611 -1.53 23.96 9.47
N LYS A 612 -1.56 24.34 8.19
CA LYS A 612 -2.40 23.66 7.18
C LYS A 612 -2.03 22.19 7.06
N ALA A 613 -0.74 21.87 7.05
CA ALA A 613 -0.26 20.49 7.01
C ALA A 613 -0.66 19.69 8.27
N ILE A 614 -0.53 20.30 9.46
CA ILE A 614 -1.04 19.75 10.74
C ILE A 614 -2.53 19.45 10.64
N ASP A 615 -3.33 20.42 10.17
CA ASP A 615 -4.78 20.29 10.06
C ASP A 615 -5.15 19.20 9.04
N ALA A 616 -4.44 19.09 7.91
CA ALA A 616 -4.62 18.04 6.91
C ALA A 616 -4.25 16.64 7.44
N MET A 617 -3.09 16.49 8.08
CA MET A 617 -2.65 15.24 8.72
C MET A 617 -3.64 14.80 9.79
N LYS A 618 -4.08 15.73 10.63
CA LYS A 618 -5.08 15.49 11.66
C LYS A 618 -6.43 15.14 11.05
N ALA A 619 -6.86 15.74 9.94
CA ALA A 619 -8.11 15.42 9.27
C ALA A 619 -8.10 14.00 8.67
N CYS A 620 -6.98 13.62 8.07
CA CYS A 620 -6.75 12.30 7.48
C CYS A 620 -6.82 11.16 8.51
N ALA A 621 -6.27 11.35 9.71
CA ALA A 621 -6.24 10.35 10.78
C ALA A 621 -7.60 9.75 11.14
N SER A 622 -7.58 8.49 11.53
CA SER A 622 -8.73 7.72 12.03
C SER A 622 -8.96 8.00 13.52
N TYR A 623 -10.09 7.53 14.05
CA TYR A 623 -10.37 7.58 15.49
C TYR A 623 -9.94 6.28 16.17
N SER A 624 -9.48 6.37 17.42
CA SER A 624 -9.09 5.19 18.21
C SER A 624 -10.29 4.26 18.42
N ARG A 625 -10.05 2.95 18.37
CA ARG A 625 -11.06 1.95 18.70
C ARG A 625 -11.27 1.78 20.20
N THR A 626 -10.25 2.05 21.00
CA THR A 626 -10.29 1.87 22.46
C THR A 626 -10.67 3.14 23.20
N THR A 627 -10.34 4.32 22.66
CA THR A 627 -10.62 5.60 23.30
C THR A 627 -11.55 6.44 22.44
N VAL A 628 -12.84 6.48 22.80
CA VAL A 628 -13.86 7.28 22.09
C VAL A 628 -13.45 8.75 22.04
N GLY A 629 -13.59 9.37 20.87
CA GLY A 629 -13.21 10.77 20.64
C GLY A 629 -11.72 11.02 20.40
N LYS A 630 -10.83 10.07 20.72
CA LYS A 630 -9.38 10.21 20.48
C LYS A 630 -9.08 10.03 19.00
N LYS A 631 -8.37 11.00 18.40
CA LYS A 631 -7.87 10.89 17.02
C LYS A 631 -6.47 10.28 17.03
N LEU A 632 -6.17 9.42 16.06
CA LEU A 632 -4.87 8.76 15.89
C LEU A 632 -3.89 9.68 15.15
N TYR A 633 -3.70 10.87 15.72
CA TYR A 633 -2.83 11.91 15.22
C TYR A 633 -1.90 12.40 16.33
N TRP A 634 -0.63 12.61 15.99
CA TRP A 634 0.38 13.15 16.89
C TRP A 634 1.17 14.27 16.22
N ASN A 635 1.34 15.39 16.93
CA ASN A 635 2.32 16.41 16.55
C ASN A 635 3.59 16.22 17.38
N ALA A 636 4.55 15.51 16.83
CA ALA A 636 5.81 15.16 17.47
C ALA A 636 6.88 16.24 17.26
N THR A 637 7.87 16.24 18.14
CA THR A 637 9.14 16.94 17.98
C THR A 637 10.26 15.92 17.93
N GLY A 638 11.44 16.33 17.45
CA GLY A 638 12.62 15.46 17.50
C GLY A 638 12.86 14.83 18.87
N ALA A 639 12.65 15.59 19.95
CA ALA A 639 12.87 15.15 21.32
C ALA A 639 11.85 14.12 21.86
N ASN A 640 10.62 14.10 21.35
CA ASN A 640 9.57 13.21 21.84
C ASN A 640 9.14 12.12 20.83
N LEU A 641 9.76 12.09 19.63
CA LEU A 641 9.36 11.18 18.56
C LEU A 641 9.36 9.70 18.98
N MET A 642 10.39 9.25 19.71
CA MET A 642 10.41 7.87 20.23
C MET A 642 9.23 7.58 21.17
N GLN A 643 8.81 8.56 21.98
CA GLN A 643 7.67 8.39 22.87
C GLN A 643 6.37 8.25 22.08
N VAL A 644 6.19 9.05 21.03
CA VAL A 644 5.04 8.95 20.12
C VAL A 644 4.98 7.57 19.46
N PHE A 645 6.11 7.01 19.01
CA PHE A 645 6.13 5.66 18.43
C PHE A 645 5.81 4.56 19.46
N LYS A 646 6.10 4.78 20.75
CA LYS A 646 5.63 3.87 21.81
C LYS A 646 4.12 3.93 21.97
N GLU A 647 3.52 5.13 21.96
CA GLU A 647 2.06 5.29 22.03
C GLU A 647 1.36 4.65 20.83
N ILE A 648 1.94 4.77 19.63
CA ILE A 648 1.46 4.09 18.42
C ILE A 648 1.54 2.58 18.60
N ALA A 649 2.66 2.04 19.08
CA ALA A 649 2.79 0.61 19.37
C ALA A 649 1.72 0.12 20.36
N ASP A 650 1.41 0.93 21.39
CA ASP A 650 0.36 0.62 22.36
C ASP A 650 -1.04 0.63 21.73
N GLU A 651 -1.35 1.60 20.85
CA GLU A 651 -2.60 1.61 20.06
C GLU A 651 -2.71 0.36 19.17
N LEU A 652 -1.65 0.00 18.43
CA LEU A 652 -1.62 -1.21 17.60
C LEU A 652 -1.78 -2.49 18.42
N SER A 653 -1.16 -2.53 19.61
CA SER A 653 -1.30 -3.64 20.55
C SER A 653 -2.74 -3.76 21.05
N ASN A 654 -3.39 -2.62 21.31
CA ASN A 654 -4.77 -2.58 21.78
C ASN A 654 -5.78 -3.00 20.70
N LEU A 655 -5.53 -2.70 19.42
CA LEU A 655 -6.30 -3.29 18.32
C LEU A 655 -6.26 -4.84 18.37
N ARG A 656 -5.18 -5.40 18.94
CA ARG A 656 -4.98 -6.85 19.06
C ARG A 656 -5.61 -7.49 20.31
N ILE A 657 -6.03 -6.70 21.30
CA ILE A 657 -6.65 -7.21 22.53
C ILE A 657 -8.16 -7.23 22.37
N VAL A 658 -8.74 -8.44 22.41
CA VAL A 658 -10.19 -8.62 22.45
C VAL A 658 -10.62 -8.51 23.92
N GLY A 659 -11.48 -7.53 24.22
CA GLY A 659 -12.07 -7.36 25.54
C GLY A 659 -13.08 -8.45 25.91
#